data_AF-A0A3P3Z2I1-F1
#
_entry.id   AF-A0A3P3Z2I1-F1
#
_cell.length_a   1.000
_cell.length_b   1.000
_cell.length_c   1.000
_cell.angle_alpha   90.00
_cell.angle_beta   90.00
_cell.angle_gamma   90.00
#
_symmetry.space_group_name_H-M   'P 1'
#
loop_
_entity.id
_entity.type
_entity.pdbx_description
1 polymer ?
#
loop_
_entity_poly.entity_id
_entity_poly.type
_entity_poly.pdbx_seq_one_letter_code
_entity_poly.pdbx_strand_id
1 'polypeptide(L)'
;MSLNFLFSVPRCLAEYNGAKKLLGDAASLTVHEHSAKGDVAAPGLFCGCDPEGKPLGSGGGTVHLLHECYLDEQRHAPASAKKSFLSWLRLADKDGRVIVHAGGLSRRLPAYAAVGKALVPLPPCRWRRGSQLSRTLLSTQMPMYREIITTAPANLRTLIACGDVCVYLRGSLPSFSHLADRDVVCFGIRTDTHILENHGVLFTTCEKPLELDYMLQKPSLAEIRQRTAEGRHSFLLDVGMWMLSDRAVAILARKCLGRALDTDDVNGGEHDGHRCAVVCNSYELYSEFGTALGRNASQADPEVSGLKAGVVELRDAVFLHYGTCRQLISSTAKLQSCESPTPSWSWGTPFDGVLAPECNGGKEARLPTAAADAPAGDAGEELDFAAGDAVPLLATPSSVIVQNSVLLAPLDGSAAAAAAAAAGASAFAPVSPVHHLWVESSWVGARWVLRGQHILTGIPRNDWALALPLGVCVSVVSVLPAALGVRGCDDGAALHAARPYHIDDAFRGDVRNGSTVYMGMLLHDWLSSRGFSVAELYPTARAADRDTAQPLDISEAALFPVCVTQQQLGDFLYVATLSLEATTGGGAAVDPVRLSAGQSVWRTQPRVSAMDLLRLADVPAILRNNEYYERRMLTLMLALVGANPVFQGGCSSVVSVPNTPMATPALSSVRPSVLSDSMIALLQQQFSLLDLSRVAKRVVELGVTLPRRSGTTEEWDGVDATAKTVSLPHQPDSIESFGSDADATASSWARIFTDERSPNGDRRGAPLCLAPGRIVTAHYHMFVSRVIELALEAMDAAQPPMTAAEKARRLELLHAPSAKEARSLVTRHSATAFAELCAAIVDSFPGERHNPEIGVYLDQIIWGRCPIRIDLAGAWTDTPPYTILSGGSVINVAVELNGQPPVQVYVRARKDPTIVILSIDSGEQLRISSFDEIRTYTAVQNSFSIPKAALALCGFLPEFCTTAYATLTEQLAARFGNHGLEISLFVAIPVGSGLGTSSIVAGTVLQSLAEFCKLPWDVHDVCRRVLLIEQMLTAGGGWQDQYGGLFEGVKLVQCVPGLPCLPTVRWMPDNVYTDPRFASCHLLYYTGITRTAKGILTEIVREVFLNSGATLQLLHEIGGATTAAMYNAITTGNYERYARLIHQTWDQKKRLDSGVCNPAVQSIVDIVEPYVWGLTLPGAGGGGYMYMCAKDEACARRIRELLTANPPNGNARFVEMSVSSSGLKVSRS
;
A
#
# COMPACT_ATOMS: atom_id res chain seq x y z
N MET A 1 10.46 -19.73 -13.11
CA MET A 1 9.14 -20.40 -13.13
C MET A 1 8.19 -19.37 -13.67
N SER A 2 7.67 -19.55 -14.88
CA SER A 2 6.58 -18.71 -15.37
C SER A 2 5.29 -19.14 -14.65
N LEU A 3 4.32 -18.24 -14.52
CA LEU A 3 3.16 -18.42 -13.67
C LEU A 3 1.91 -18.12 -14.50
N ASN A 4 1.08 -19.14 -14.72
CA ASN A 4 -0.15 -19.04 -15.49
C ASN A 4 -1.35 -18.91 -14.55
N PHE A 5 -2.24 -17.97 -14.85
CA PHE A 5 -3.44 -17.69 -14.06
C PHE A 5 -4.70 -18.03 -14.87
N LEU A 6 -5.52 -18.91 -14.33
CA LEU A 6 -6.78 -19.33 -14.94
C LEU A 6 -7.94 -18.89 -14.05
N PHE A 7 -8.89 -18.13 -14.60
CA PHE A 7 -10.04 -17.61 -13.87
C PHE A 7 -11.35 -18.22 -14.39
N SER A 8 -12.11 -18.85 -13.49
CA SER A 8 -13.52 -19.13 -13.76
C SER A 8 -14.34 -17.90 -13.35
N VAL A 9 -15.03 -17.25 -14.28
CA VAL A 9 -15.76 -15.99 -14.07
C VAL A 9 -17.21 -16.10 -14.54
N PRO A 10 -18.11 -15.18 -14.11
CA PRO A 10 -19.47 -15.14 -14.66
C PRO A 10 -19.48 -14.93 -16.17
N ARG A 11 -20.50 -15.46 -16.85
CA ARG A 11 -20.60 -15.45 -18.31
C ARG A 11 -20.52 -14.06 -18.92
N CYS A 12 -21.26 -13.08 -18.40
CA CYS A 12 -21.22 -11.70 -18.90
C CYS A 12 -19.82 -11.08 -18.81
N LEU A 13 -19.01 -11.48 -17.82
CA LEU A 13 -17.61 -11.07 -17.76
C LEU A 13 -16.75 -11.89 -18.74
N ALA A 14 -16.94 -13.20 -18.87
CA ALA A 14 -16.18 -14.02 -19.84
C ALA A 14 -16.36 -13.54 -21.29
N GLU A 15 -17.58 -13.11 -21.66
CA GLU A 15 -17.91 -12.61 -23.00
C GLU A 15 -17.45 -11.16 -23.25
N TYR A 16 -17.04 -10.44 -22.20
CA TYR A 16 -16.50 -9.09 -22.35
C TYR A 16 -15.07 -9.15 -22.90
N ASN A 17 -14.86 -8.56 -24.09
CA ASN A 17 -13.54 -8.49 -24.74
C ASN A 17 -12.42 -7.93 -23.84
N GLY A 18 -12.74 -7.04 -22.90
CA GLY A 18 -11.78 -6.46 -21.97
C GLY A 18 -11.55 -7.27 -20.68
N ALA A 19 -12.15 -8.45 -20.51
CA ALA A 19 -12.06 -9.22 -19.26
C ALA A 19 -10.64 -9.67 -18.94
N LYS A 20 -9.88 -10.11 -19.94
CA LYS A 20 -8.46 -10.45 -19.77
C LYS A 20 -7.65 -9.25 -19.28
N LYS A 21 -7.94 -8.05 -19.79
CA LYS A 21 -7.31 -6.81 -19.32
C LYS A 21 -7.73 -6.49 -17.89
N LEU A 22 -9.02 -6.53 -17.57
CA LEU A 22 -9.54 -6.24 -16.22
C LEU A 22 -8.97 -7.18 -15.14
N LEU A 23 -8.97 -8.49 -15.41
CA LEU A 23 -8.37 -9.50 -14.52
C LEU A 23 -6.86 -9.36 -14.48
N GLY A 24 -6.25 -9.02 -15.62
CA GLY A 24 -4.84 -8.68 -15.75
C GLY A 24 -4.47 -7.50 -14.87
N ASP A 25 -5.24 -6.41 -14.87
CA ASP A 25 -5.03 -5.23 -14.03
C ASP A 25 -5.23 -5.60 -12.55
N ALA A 26 -6.30 -6.32 -12.20
CA ALA A 26 -6.54 -6.82 -10.84
C ALA A 26 -5.41 -7.74 -10.33
N ALA A 27 -4.83 -8.58 -11.19
CA ALA A 27 -3.74 -9.48 -10.86
C ALA A 27 -2.35 -8.80 -10.90
N SER A 28 -2.17 -7.83 -11.80
CA SER A 28 -0.93 -7.08 -12.05
C SER A 28 -0.77 -5.84 -11.17
N LEU A 29 -1.82 -5.44 -10.45
CA LEU A 29 -1.74 -4.51 -9.31
C LEU A 29 -0.86 -5.06 -8.15
N THR A 30 0.04 -6.01 -8.38
CA THR A 30 1.15 -6.37 -7.51
C THR A 30 2.50 -6.46 -8.25
N VAL A 31 2.54 -6.13 -9.55
CA VAL A 31 3.54 -6.63 -10.52
C VAL A 31 4.03 -5.55 -11.49
N HIS A 32 4.43 -4.40 -10.97
CA HIS A 32 5.47 -3.63 -11.63
C HIS A 32 6.68 -3.57 -10.71
N GLU A 33 7.29 -4.74 -10.49
CA GLU A 33 8.68 -4.83 -10.06
C GLU A 33 9.56 -4.43 -11.24
N HIS A 34 10.10 -3.21 -11.21
CA HIS A 34 11.45 -2.83 -11.64
C HIS A 34 12.15 -3.69 -12.73
N SER A 35 11.49 -3.94 -13.85
CA SER A 35 12.15 -4.43 -15.06
C SER A 35 12.35 -3.25 -16.02
N ALA A 36 13.52 -2.63 -15.91
CA ALA A 36 14.01 -1.73 -16.93
C ALA A 36 14.08 -2.47 -18.29
N LYS A 37 13.48 -1.88 -19.33
CA LYS A 37 13.68 -2.23 -20.74
C LYS A 37 13.53 -3.73 -21.07
N GLY A 38 12.29 -4.16 -21.23
CA GLY A 38 11.94 -5.38 -21.93
C GLY A 38 10.47 -5.64 -21.75
N ASP A 39 9.72 -5.75 -22.86
CA ASP A 39 8.37 -6.31 -22.86
C ASP A 39 8.44 -7.73 -22.29
N VAL A 40 8.30 -7.85 -20.96
CA VAL A 40 8.00 -9.14 -20.35
C VAL A 40 6.56 -9.41 -20.74
N ALA A 41 6.38 -10.35 -21.66
CA ALA A 41 5.08 -10.84 -22.11
C ALA A 41 4.15 -10.99 -20.89
N ALA A 42 2.96 -10.40 -20.98
CA ALA A 42 1.94 -10.49 -19.93
C ALA A 42 1.83 -11.95 -19.43
N PRO A 43 1.63 -12.18 -18.13
CA PRO A 43 1.47 -13.53 -17.59
C PRO A 43 0.43 -14.30 -18.42
N GLY A 44 0.65 -15.60 -18.64
CA GLY A 44 -0.31 -16.45 -19.33
C GLY A 44 -1.64 -16.47 -18.58
N LEU A 45 -2.54 -15.57 -18.97
CA LEU A 45 -3.82 -15.35 -18.33
C LEU A 45 -4.92 -15.90 -19.22
N PHE A 46 -5.69 -16.82 -18.67
CA PHE A 46 -6.85 -17.40 -19.30
C PHE A 46 -8.08 -17.17 -18.41
N CYS A 47 -9.22 -16.88 -19.01
CA CYS A 47 -10.48 -16.78 -18.31
C CYS A 47 -11.57 -17.49 -19.11
N GLY A 48 -12.47 -18.16 -18.40
CA GLY A 48 -13.59 -18.90 -18.98
C GLY A 48 -14.77 -18.94 -18.01
N CYS A 49 -15.85 -19.57 -18.44
CA CYS A 49 -17.06 -19.75 -17.64
C CYS A 49 -17.66 -21.14 -17.89
N ASP A 50 -18.56 -21.58 -17.01
CA ASP A 50 -19.27 -22.84 -17.22
C ASP A 50 -20.18 -22.78 -18.49
N PRO A 51 -20.40 -23.93 -19.18
CA PRO A 51 -21.30 -24.02 -20.32
C PRO A 51 -22.75 -23.68 -19.99
N GLU A 52 -23.50 -23.18 -20.98
CA GLU A 52 -24.89 -22.76 -20.80
C GLU A 52 -25.80 -23.90 -20.32
N GLY A 53 -26.55 -23.64 -19.24
CA GLY A 53 -27.55 -24.57 -18.71
C GLY A 53 -27.00 -25.80 -18.00
N LYS A 54 -25.68 -25.92 -17.82
CA LYS A 54 -25.03 -27.06 -17.16
C LYS A 54 -24.00 -26.58 -16.12
N PRO A 55 -24.38 -26.39 -14.84
CA PRO A 55 -23.40 -26.13 -13.79
C PRO A 55 -22.49 -27.36 -13.63
N LEU A 56 -21.17 -27.16 -13.78
CA LEU A 56 -20.21 -28.27 -13.79
C LEU A 56 -19.70 -28.63 -12.39
N GLY A 57 -20.00 -27.81 -11.38
CA GLY A 57 -19.41 -27.90 -10.06
C GLY A 57 -17.95 -27.44 -10.04
N SER A 58 -17.38 -27.23 -8.86
CA SER A 58 -16.01 -26.68 -8.72
C SER A 58 -14.92 -27.58 -9.32
N GLY A 59 -15.07 -28.90 -9.29
CA GLY A 59 -14.14 -29.85 -9.88
C GLY A 59 -14.28 -29.96 -11.39
N GLY A 60 -15.52 -30.05 -11.88
CA GLY A 60 -15.84 -30.03 -13.31
C GLY A 60 -15.43 -28.72 -13.98
N GLY A 61 -15.69 -27.58 -13.33
CA GLY A 61 -15.26 -26.25 -13.77
C GLY A 61 -13.74 -26.10 -13.84
N THR A 62 -12.99 -26.66 -12.88
CA THR A 62 -11.51 -26.71 -12.94
C THR A 62 -11.02 -27.44 -14.20
N VAL A 63 -11.57 -28.63 -14.46
CA VAL A 63 -11.18 -29.44 -15.63
C VAL A 63 -11.60 -28.76 -16.93
N HIS A 64 -12.80 -28.17 -16.96
CA HIS A 64 -13.29 -27.42 -18.12
C HIS A 64 -12.34 -26.27 -18.47
N LEU A 65 -11.98 -25.45 -17.47
CA LEU A 65 -11.10 -24.30 -17.66
C LEU A 65 -9.69 -24.71 -18.13
N LEU A 66 -9.15 -25.80 -17.57
CA LEU A 66 -7.87 -26.37 -18.02
C LEU A 66 -7.95 -26.88 -19.47
N HIS A 67 -9.05 -27.53 -19.83
CA HIS A 67 -9.26 -28.06 -21.18
C HIS A 67 -9.46 -26.96 -22.22
N GLU A 68 -10.22 -25.91 -21.90
CA GLU A 68 -10.39 -24.73 -22.76
C GLU A 68 -9.07 -23.99 -22.99
N CYS A 69 -8.27 -23.80 -21.93
CA CYS A 69 -6.93 -23.22 -22.02
C CYS A 69 -6.03 -24.06 -22.94
N TYR A 70 -6.05 -25.38 -22.77
CA TYR A 70 -5.34 -26.30 -23.66
C TYR A 70 -5.80 -26.17 -25.12
N LEU A 71 -7.11 -26.17 -25.38
CA LEU A 71 -7.63 -26.04 -26.74
C LEU A 71 -7.26 -24.69 -27.39
N ASP A 72 -7.23 -23.61 -26.61
CA ASP A 72 -6.77 -22.30 -27.07
C ASP A 72 -5.29 -22.35 -27.48
N GLU A 73 -4.42 -22.90 -26.63
CA GLU A 73 -2.99 -23.05 -26.95
C GLU A 73 -2.75 -23.97 -28.15
N GLN A 74 -3.44 -25.12 -28.22
CA GLN A 74 -3.28 -26.07 -29.32
C GLN A 74 -3.80 -25.56 -30.66
N ARG A 75 -4.77 -24.63 -30.66
CA ARG A 75 -5.25 -23.96 -31.89
C ARG A 75 -4.17 -23.08 -32.51
N HIS A 76 -3.35 -22.45 -31.68
CA HIS A 76 -2.30 -21.52 -32.12
C HIS A 76 -0.91 -22.20 -32.27
N ALA A 77 -0.77 -23.46 -31.83
CA ALA A 77 0.48 -24.20 -31.90
C ALA A 77 0.77 -24.75 -33.32
N PRO A 78 2.04 -24.69 -33.80
CA PRO A 78 2.45 -25.34 -35.05
C PRO A 78 2.28 -26.86 -34.95
N ALA A 79 2.10 -27.54 -36.09
CA ALA A 79 1.78 -28.97 -36.13
C ALA A 79 2.80 -29.86 -35.39
N SER A 80 4.07 -29.47 -35.34
CA SER A 80 5.14 -30.16 -34.60
C SER A 80 5.07 -30.00 -33.09
N ALA A 81 4.31 -29.03 -32.58
CA ALA A 81 4.16 -28.70 -31.17
C ALA A 81 2.79 -29.11 -30.59
N LYS A 82 1.91 -29.70 -31.40
CA LYS A 82 0.62 -30.20 -30.93
C LYS A 82 0.81 -31.39 -29.97
N LYS A 83 0.20 -31.33 -28.80
CA LYS A 83 0.27 -32.34 -27.73
C LYS A 83 -1.14 -32.84 -27.40
N SER A 84 -1.26 -34.04 -26.83
CA SER A 84 -2.52 -34.48 -26.18
C SER A 84 -2.72 -33.73 -24.85
N PHE A 85 -3.95 -33.70 -24.32
CA PHE A 85 -4.24 -32.99 -23.06
C PHE A 85 -3.41 -33.50 -21.87
N LEU A 86 -3.27 -34.82 -21.70
CA LEU A 86 -2.44 -35.40 -20.63
C LEU A 86 -0.95 -35.14 -20.85
N SER A 87 -0.50 -35.11 -22.11
CA SER A 87 0.87 -34.72 -22.45
C SER A 87 1.13 -33.25 -22.15
N TRP A 88 0.17 -32.36 -22.44
CA TRP A 88 0.23 -30.94 -22.08
C TRP A 88 0.23 -30.70 -20.56
N LEU A 89 -0.43 -31.57 -19.78
CA LEU A 89 -0.34 -31.55 -18.32
C LEU A 89 1.03 -32.05 -17.80
N ARG A 90 1.63 -33.09 -18.43
CA ARG A 90 2.85 -33.77 -17.94
C ARG A 90 4.17 -33.21 -18.48
N LEU A 91 4.22 -32.68 -19.70
CA LEU A 91 5.46 -32.30 -20.40
C LEU A 91 5.74 -30.79 -20.34
N ALA A 92 6.52 -30.43 -19.32
CA ALA A 92 7.67 -29.54 -19.42
C ALA A 92 7.48 -28.06 -19.81
N ASP A 93 6.55 -27.36 -19.17
CA ASP A 93 6.82 -25.97 -18.80
C ASP A 93 7.22 -25.95 -17.32
N LYS A 94 8.27 -25.22 -16.94
CA LYS A 94 8.68 -25.06 -15.53
C LYS A 94 7.69 -24.18 -14.75
N ASP A 95 6.42 -24.23 -15.12
CA ASP A 95 5.48 -23.15 -14.90
C ASP A 95 4.35 -23.58 -13.96
N GLY A 96 4.09 -22.75 -12.97
CA GLY A 96 3.03 -22.98 -12.00
C GLY A 96 1.70 -22.49 -12.53
N ARG A 97 0.59 -23.10 -12.09
CA ARG A 97 -0.77 -22.74 -12.49
C ARG A 97 -1.60 -22.38 -11.27
N VAL A 98 -2.21 -21.20 -11.29
CA VAL A 98 -3.17 -20.75 -10.25
C VAL A 98 -4.55 -20.67 -10.87
N ILE A 99 -5.48 -21.47 -10.36
CA ILE A 99 -6.88 -21.53 -10.78
C ILE A 99 -7.73 -20.84 -9.72
N VAL A 100 -8.40 -19.75 -10.07
CA VAL A 100 -9.29 -19.02 -9.15
C VAL A 100 -10.74 -19.15 -9.62
N HIS A 101 -11.57 -19.75 -8.76
CA HIS A 101 -13.01 -19.87 -8.99
C HIS A 101 -13.74 -18.60 -8.53
N ALA A 102 -13.86 -17.62 -9.43
CA ALA A 102 -14.50 -16.33 -9.20
C ALA A 102 -15.98 -16.26 -9.66
N GLY A 103 -16.47 -17.26 -10.40
CA GLY A 103 -17.76 -17.30 -11.08
C GLY A 103 -18.74 -18.32 -10.51
N GLY A 104 -19.39 -17.97 -9.39
CA GLY A 104 -20.56 -18.70 -8.90
C GLY A 104 -21.86 -17.89 -9.09
N LEU A 105 -23.03 -18.54 -8.99
CA LEU A 105 -24.34 -17.90 -9.11
C LEU A 105 -24.57 -16.71 -8.16
N SER A 106 -23.79 -16.61 -7.08
CA SER A 106 -23.73 -15.46 -6.16
C SER A 106 -25.10 -14.99 -5.64
N ARG A 107 -26.04 -15.92 -5.44
CA ARG A 107 -27.43 -15.63 -5.02
C ARG A 107 -27.53 -14.78 -3.75
N ARG A 108 -26.61 -15.00 -2.79
CA ARG A 108 -26.54 -14.31 -1.49
C ARG A 108 -25.67 -13.04 -1.49
N LEU A 109 -25.05 -12.71 -2.63
CA LEU A 109 -24.33 -11.46 -2.83
C LEU A 109 -24.70 -10.85 -4.20
N PRO A 110 -25.94 -10.35 -4.35
CA PRO A 110 -26.48 -9.78 -5.59
C PRO A 110 -25.58 -8.78 -6.33
N ALA A 111 -24.94 -7.87 -5.61
CA ALA A 111 -24.19 -6.74 -6.17
C ALA A 111 -23.04 -7.17 -7.10
N TYR A 112 -22.40 -8.31 -6.81
CA TYR A 112 -21.24 -8.81 -7.56
C TYR A 112 -21.56 -10.08 -8.35
N ALA A 113 -22.84 -10.36 -8.59
CA ALA A 113 -23.23 -11.55 -9.33
C ALA A 113 -22.76 -11.49 -10.80
N ALA A 114 -22.84 -10.30 -11.44
CA ALA A 114 -22.41 -10.10 -12.83
C ALA A 114 -20.89 -9.97 -13.00
N VAL A 115 -20.22 -9.22 -12.12
CA VAL A 115 -18.77 -8.95 -12.23
C VAL A 115 -17.93 -10.08 -11.58
N GLY A 116 -18.50 -10.81 -10.62
CA GLY A 116 -17.84 -11.90 -9.91
C GLY A 116 -17.22 -11.46 -8.58
N LYS A 117 -17.20 -12.37 -7.61
CA LYS A 117 -16.81 -12.05 -6.21
C LYS A 117 -15.32 -11.73 -6.05
N ALA A 118 -14.46 -12.26 -6.93
CA ALA A 118 -13.03 -11.97 -6.88
C ALA A 118 -12.73 -10.49 -7.19
N LEU A 119 -13.63 -9.81 -7.89
CA LEU A 119 -13.53 -8.40 -8.23
C LEU A 119 -14.29 -7.47 -7.27
N VAL A 120 -14.77 -8.00 -6.13
CA VAL A 120 -15.29 -7.18 -5.04
C VAL A 120 -14.23 -6.14 -4.68
N PRO A 121 -14.54 -4.85 -4.80
CA PRO A 121 -13.59 -3.83 -4.44
C PRO A 121 -13.51 -3.72 -2.92
N LEU A 122 -12.31 -3.52 -2.40
CA LEU A 122 -12.08 -3.31 -0.97
C LEU A 122 -11.52 -1.89 -0.77
N PRO A 123 -11.86 -1.23 0.34
CA PRO A 123 -11.29 0.07 0.66
C PRO A 123 -9.77 -0.03 0.87
N PRO A 124 -8.99 1.05 0.63
CA PRO A 124 -7.56 1.11 0.97
C PRO A 124 -7.30 0.68 2.41
N CYS A 125 -6.11 0.15 2.70
CA CYS A 125 -5.77 -0.20 4.09
C CYS A 125 -5.68 1.10 4.90
N ARG A 126 -6.47 1.20 5.98
CA ARG A 126 -6.38 2.35 6.88
C ARG A 126 -4.96 2.43 7.46
N TRP A 127 -4.39 3.64 7.51
CA TRP A 127 -3.16 3.95 8.24
C TRP A 127 -1.90 3.19 7.83
N ARG A 128 -1.94 2.41 6.74
CA ARG A 128 -0.79 1.69 6.20
C ARG A 128 -0.22 2.46 5.02
N ARG A 129 1.08 2.74 5.09
CA ARG A 129 1.82 3.38 3.99
C ARG A 129 2.01 2.41 2.82
N GLY A 130 1.91 2.92 1.60
CA GLY A 130 1.91 2.13 0.37
C GLY A 130 0.56 1.45 0.09
N SER A 131 -0.52 1.98 0.65
CA SER A 131 -1.87 1.45 0.41
C SER A 131 -2.33 1.72 -1.02
N GLN A 132 -3.02 0.75 -1.61
CA GLN A 132 -3.59 0.91 -2.93
C GLN A 132 -4.90 1.70 -2.85
N LEU A 133 -5.09 2.66 -3.79
CA LEU A 133 -6.32 3.45 -3.90
C LEU A 133 -7.54 2.58 -4.21
N SER A 134 -7.37 1.66 -5.15
CA SER A 134 -8.35 0.64 -5.49
C SER A 134 -7.66 -0.72 -5.35
N ARG A 135 -8.29 -1.61 -4.57
CA ARG A 135 -7.90 -3.01 -4.49
C ARG A 135 -9.13 -3.87 -4.66
N THR A 136 -8.93 -5.10 -5.12
CA THR A 136 -9.99 -6.11 -5.16
C THR A 136 -9.68 -7.23 -4.18
N LEU A 137 -10.67 -8.09 -3.93
CA LEU A 137 -10.45 -9.33 -3.20
C LEU A 137 -9.33 -10.17 -3.84
N LEU A 138 -9.32 -10.24 -5.18
CA LEU A 138 -8.29 -10.92 -5.95
C LEU A 138 -6.89 -10.32 -5.76
N SER A 139 -6.77 -8.99 -5.89
CA SER A 139 -5.45 -8.33 -5.79
C SER A 139 -4.83 -8.49 -4.40
N THR A 140 -5.68 -8.64 -3.37
CA THR A 140 -5.26 -8.84 -1.97
C THR A 140 -4.67 -10.25 -1.74
N GLN A 141 -5.17 -11.27 -2.43
CA GLN A 141 -4.70 -12.66 -2.27
C GLN A 141 -3.55 -13.04 -3.21
N MET A 142 -3.38 -12.30 -4.31
CA MET A 142 -2.41 -12.60 -5.36
C MET A 142 -0.95 -12.79 -4.86
N PRO A 143 -0.42 -11.98 -3.91
CA PRO A 143 0.93 -12.19 -3.38
C PRO A 143 1.10 -13.56 -2.73
N MET A 144 0.11 -13.99 -1.93
CA MET A 144 0.14 -15.29 -1.25
C MET A 144 0.12 -16.44 -2.26
N TYR A 145 -0.73 -16.36 -3.29
CA TYR A 145 -0.80 -17.42 -4.31
C TYR A 145 0.53 -17.62 -5.05
N ARG A 146 1.23 -16.51 -5.33
CA ARG A 146 2.55 -16.55 -5.96
C ARG A 146 3.59 -17.15 -5.03
N GLU A 147 3.65 -16.68 -3.79
CA GLU A 147 4.60 -17.18 -2.79
C GLU A 147 4.40 -18.69 -2.55
N ILE A 148 3.16 -19.16 -2.51
CA ILE A 148 2.85 -20.60 -2.38
C ILE A 148 3.45 -21.40 -3.54
N ILE A 149 3.19 -20.99 -4.79
CA ILE A 149 3.71 -21.75 -5.95
C ILE A 149 5.23 -21.69 -6.06
N THR A 150 5.84 -20.54 -5.78
CA THR A 150 7.29 -20.37 -5.96
C THR A 150 8.10 -21.13 -4.92
N THR A 151 7.54 -21.35 -3.74
CA THR A 151 8.18 -22.10 -2.66
C THR A 151 7.79 -23.58 -2.61
N ALA A 152 6.77 -23.99 -3.38
CA ALA A 152 6.30 -25.36 -3.41
C ALA A 152 7.27 -26.32 -4.12
N PRO A 153 7.28 -27.62 -3.74
CA PRO A 153 8.01 -28.67 -4.44
C PRO A 153 7.63 -28.80 -5.92
N ALA A 154 8.58 -29.22 -6.75
CA ALA A 154 8.42 -29.27 -8.21
C ALA A 154 7.32 -30.23 -8.74
N ASN A 155 6.79 -31.13 -7.90
CA ASN A 155 5.67 -32.01 -8.23
C ASN A 155 4.29 -31.37 -8.00
N LEU A 156 4.20 -30.32 -7.18
CA LEU A 156 2.96 -29.61 -6.86
C LEU A 156 2.88 -28.31 -7.69
N ARG A 157 2.14 -28.36 -8.79
CA ARG A 157 2.16 -27.30 -9.82
C ARG A 157 0.85 -26.57 -10.01
N THR A 158 -0.25 -27.13 -9.54
CA THR A 158 -1.59 -26.56 -9.73
C THR A 158 -2.18 -26.14 -8.39
N LEU A 159 -2.32 -24.84 -8.16
CA LEU A 159 -3.04 -24.27 -7.02
C LEU A 159 -4.48 -23.97 -7.44
N ILE A 160 -5.46 -24.52 -6.73
CA ILE A 160 -6.88 -24.19 -6.87
C ILE A 160 -7.28 -23.34 -5.67
N ALA A 161 -7.92 -22.19 -5.91
CA ALA A 161 -8.35 -21.26 -4.86
C ALA A 161 -9.79 -20.78 -5.07
N CYS A 162 -10.49 -20.56 -3.95
CA CYS A 162 -11.81 -19.91 -3.93
C CYS A 162 -11.70 -18.41 -4.20
N GLY A 163 -12.55 -17.88 -5.08
CA GLY A 163 -12.60 -16.45 -5.39
C GLY A 163 -13.41 -15.60 -4.41
N ASP A 164 -13.98 -16.18 -3.35
CA ASP A 164 -14.77 -15.48 -2.32
C ASP A 164 -14.24 -15.66 -0.89
N VAL A 165 -12.98 -16.09 -0.77
CA VAL A 165 -12.25 -16.17 0.48
C VAL A 165 -11.03 -15.24 0.42
N CYS A 166 -10.73 -14.59 1.54
CA CYS A 166 -9.49 -13.90 1.78
C CYS A 166 -8.83 -14.48 3.03
N VAL A 167 -7.61 -14.98 2.89
CA VAL A 167 -6.77 -15.38 4.01
C VAL A 167 -5.77 -14.26 4.27
N TYR A 168 -5.85 -13.65 5.45
CA TYR A 168 -4.88 -12.65 5.89
C TYR A 168 -3.82 -13.30 6.78
N LEU A 169 -2.57 -13.34 6.34
CA LEU A 169 -1.45 -13.94 7.07
C LEU A 169 -0.61 -12.83 7.74
N ARG A 170 -0.38 -12.94 9.05
CA ARG A 170 0.45 -11.96 9.80
C ARG A 170 1.96 -12.26 9.72
N GLY A 171 2.33 -13.49 9.41
CA GLY A 171 3.73 -13.96 9.33
C GLY A 171 4.12 -14.40 7.93
N SER A 172 5.26 -15.09 7.82
CA SER A 172 5.70 -15.76 6.60
C SER A 172 5.00 -17.11 6.41
N LEU A 173 4.90 -17.57 5.17
CA LEU A 173 4.43 -18.93 4.91
C LEU A 173 5.35 -20.00 5.54
N PRO A 174 4.81 -21.15 5.94
CA PRO A 174 5.60 -22.27 6.43
C PRO A 174 6.43 -22.91 5.31
N SER A 175 7.53 -23.60 5.65
CA SER A 175 8.35 -24.31 4.65
C SER A 175 7.61 -25.52 4.06
N PHE A 176 7.60 -25.63 2.73
CA PHE A 176 6.98 -26.73 1.99
C PHE A 176 7.91 -27.90 1.66
N SER A 177 9.16 -27.87 2.14
CA SER A 177 10.20 -28.88 1.83
C SER A 177 9.78 -30.34 2.15
N HIS A 178 9.00 -30.53 3.21
CA HIS A 178 8.51 -31.84 3.66
C HIS A 178 7.36 -32.41 2.80
N LEU A 179 6.84 -31.66 1.82
CA LEU A 179 5.66 -32.03 1.03
C LEU A 179 6.01 -32.64 -0.34
N ALA A 180 7.29 -32.88 -0.62
CA ALA A 180 7.77 -33.35 -1.92
C ALA A 180 7.17 -34.71 -2.37
N ASP A 181 6.68 -35.53 -1.44
CA ASP A 181 6.09 -36.84 -1.73
C ASP A 181 4.55 -36.84 -1.80
N ARG A 182 3.91 -35.67 -1.69
CA ARG A 182 2.45 -35.50 -1.63
C ARG A 182 1.84 -35.29 -3.00
N ASP A 183 0.64 -35.85 -3.22
CA ASP A 183 -0.12 -35.65 -4.45
C ASP A 183 -1.13 -34.49 -4.33
N VAL A 184 -1.67 -34.27 -3.12
CA VAL A 184 -2.64 -33.21 -2.80
C VAL A 184 -2.24 -32.56 -1.47
N VAL A 185 -2.27 -31.23 -1.40
CA VAL A 185 -2.03 -30.48 -0.15
C VAL A 185 -3.18 -29.51 0.07
N CYS A 186 -3.83 -29.64 1.23
CA CYS A 186 -4.89 -28.74 1.68
C CYS A 186 -4.34 -27.74 2.69
N PHE A 187 -4.72 -26.46 2.58
CA PHE A 187 -4.37 -25.45 3.57
C PHE A 187 -5.49 -25.31 4.61
N GLY A 188 -5.11 -25.22 5.88
CA GLY A 188 -6.06 -25.13 6.98
C GLY A 188 -5.68 -24.11 8.05
N ILE A 189 -6.69 -23.55 8.72
CA ILE A 189 -6.53 -22.58 9.82
C ILE A 189 -7.26 -23.10 11.07
N ARG A 190 -6.69 -22.83 12.25
CA ARG A 190 -7.39 -23.02 13.52
C ARG A 190 -8.32 -21.84 13.77
N THR A 191 -9.60 -22.10 13.98
CA THR A 191 -10.61 -21.07 14.17
C THR A 191 -11.67 -21.51 15.20
N ASP A 192 -12.53 -20.57 15.58
CA ASP A 192 -13.66 -20.81 16.47
C ASP A 192 -14.69 -21.74 15.82
N THR A 193 -15.33 -22.56 16.65
CA THR A 193 -16.19 -23.65 16.18
C THR A 193 -17.41 -23.18 15.38
N HIS A 194 -17.92 -21.97 15.62
CA HIS A 194 -19.12 -21.44 14.95
C HIS A 194 -18.97 -21.22 13.44
N ILE A 195 -17.74 -21.06 12.95
CA ILE A 195 -17.47 -20.88 11.50
C ILE A 195 -17.50 -22.24 10.78
N LEU A 196 -17.19 -23.34 11.48
CA LEU A 196 -16.96 -24.65 10.88
C LEU A 196 -18.20 -25.25 10.19
N GLU A 197 -19.42 -24.97 10.69
CA GLU A 197 -20.65 -25.57 10.15
C GLU A 197 -20.94 -25.22 8.69
N ASN A 198 -20.39 -24.09 8.22
CA ASN A 198 -20.64 -23.58 6.88
C ASN A 198 -19.54 -23.92 5.87
N HIS A 199 -18.47 -24.59 6.31
CA HIS A 199 -17.25 -24.80 5.54
C HIS A 199 -16.73 -26.26 5.65
N GLY A 200 -15.71 -26.57 4.86
CA GLY A 200 -15.01 -27.85 4.94
C GLY A 200 -14.15 -27.94 6.21
N VAL A 201 -14.09 -29.12 6.81
CA VAL A 201 -13.27 -29.39 8.00
C VAL A 201 -12.34 -30.56 7.70
N LEU A 202 -11.04 -30.31 7.82
CA LEU A 202 -9.96 -31.27 7.63
C LEU A 202 -9.66 -31.95 8.97
N PHE A 203 -9.65 -33.27 9.02
CA PHE A 203 -9.28 -34.03 10.21
C PHE A 203 -7.92 -34.69 10.02
N THR A 204 -7.05 -34.53 11.02
CA THR A 204 -5.73 -35.18 11.09
C THR A 204 -5.63 -35.95 12.40
N THR A 205 -4.83 -37.01 12.41
CA THR A 205 -4.56 -37.74 13.65
C THR A 205 -3.51 -36.98 14.48
N CYS A 206 -3.59 -37.07 15.81
CA CYS A 206 -2.60 -36.42 16.68
C CYS A 206 -1.17 -36.99 16.47
N GLU A 207 -1.05 -38.24 16.01
CA GLU A 207 0.23 -38.87 15.69
C GLU A 207 0.84 -38.37 14.38
N LYS A 208 -0.01 -38.01 13.39
CA LYS A 208 0.42 -37.59 12.05
C LYS A 208 -0.31 -36.30 11.64
N PRO A 209 0.09 -35.15 12.22
CA PRO A 209 -0.63 -33.88 12.02
C PRO A 209 -0.49 -33.30 10.60
N LEU A 210 0.49 -33.77 9.81
CA LEU A 210 0.74 -33.32 8.44
C LEU A 210 0.03 -34.18 7.39
N GLU A 211 -0.62 -35.27 7.80
CA GLU A 211 -1.33 -36.18 6.89
C GLU A 211 -2.83 -36.06 7.09
N LEU A 212 -3.56 -35.91 5.98
CA LEU A 212 -5.02 -35.88 6.02
C LEU A 212 -5.54 -37.29 6.35
N ASP A 213 -6.34 -37.42 7.40
CA ASP A 213 -7.03 -38.66 7.71
C ASP A 213 -8.32 -38.77 6.90
N TYR A 214 -9.16 -37.73 6.97
CA TYR A 214 -10.37 -37.54 6.18
C TYR A 214 -10.84 -36.07 6.24
N MET A 215 -11.77 -35.71 5.34
CA MET A 215 -12.44 -34.40 5.31
C MET A 215 -13.95 -34.56 5.42
N LEU A 216 -14.60 -33.63 6.11
CA LEU A 216 -16.07 -33.50 6.14
C LEU A 216 -16.48 -32.16 5.55
N GLN A 217 -17.53 -32.16 4.71
CA GLN A 217 -18.05 -30.95 4.08
C GLN A 217 -19.28 -30.44 4.84
N LYS A 218 -19.17 -29.26 5.46
CA LYS A 218 -20.25 -28.61 6.25
C LYS A 218 -20.82 -29.51 7.36
N PRO A 219 -19.98 -30.11 8.21
CA PRO A 219 -20.44 -30.96 9.31
C PRO A 219 -21.14 -30.15 10.40
N SER A 220 -22.01 -30.79 11.18
CA SER A 220 -22.63 -30.15 12.34
C SER A 220 -21.63 -29.99 13.50
N LEU A 221 -21.83 -28.99 14.38
CA LEU A 221 -21.01 -28.85 15.60
C LEU A 221 -20.99 -30.11 16.47
N ALA A 222 -22.11 -30.83 16.53
CA ALA A 222 -22.22 -32.07 17.30
C ALA A 222 -21.30 -33.16 16.72
N GLU A 223 -21.26 -33.29 15.40
CA GLU A 223 -20.41 -34.24 14.69
C GLU A 223 -18.92 -33.92 14.89
N ILE A 224 -18.51 -32.65 14.76
CA ILE A 224 -17.12 -32.24 15.00
C ILE A 224 -16.70 -32.57 16.44
N ARG A 225 -17.57 -32.26 17.42
CA ARG A 225 -17.31 -32.54 18.84
C ARG A 225 -17.20 -34.03 19.11
N GLN A 226 -18.07 -34.84 18.53
CA GLN A 226 -18.03 -36.30 18.68
C GLN A 226 -16.68 -36.85 18.21
N ARG A 227 -16.25 -36.47 17.00
CA ARG A 227 -14.97 -36.92 16.42
C ARG A 227 -13.76 -36.46 17.23
N THR A 228 -13.81 -35.27 17.81
CA THR A 228 -12.71 -34.73 18.62
C THR A 228 -12.67 -35.36 20.03
N ALA A 229 -13.84 -35.70 20.59
CA ALA A 229 -13.96 -36.29 21.94
C ALA A 229 -13.37 -37.70 22.03
N GLU A 230 -13.21 -38.40 20.90
CA GLU A 230 -12.49 -39.67 20.83
C GLU A 230 -10.97 -39.52 21.10
N GLY A 231 -10.47 -38.28 21.22
CA GLY A 231 -9.12 -37.95 21.72
C GLY A 231 -7.98 -38.22 20.75
N ARG A 232 -8.28 -38.69 19.52
CA ARG A 232 -7.28 -39.12 18.53
C ARG A 232 -7.09 -38.16 17.36
N HIS A 233 -7.97 -37.16 17.22
CA HIS A 233 -8.04 -36.30 16.05
C HIS A 233 -7.96 -34.82 16.39
N SER A 234 -7.20 -34.09 15.58
CA SER A 234 -7.21 -32.63 15.50
C SER A 234 -7.95 -32.21 14.23
N PHE A 235 -8.53 -31.00 14.22
CA PHE A 235 -9.22 -30.47 13.06
C PHE A 235 -8.71 -29.10 12.66
N LEU A 236 -8.87 -28.78 11.38
CA LEU A 236 -8.56 -27.48 10.78
C LEU A 236 -9.73 -27.08 9.85
N LEU A 237 -10.05 -25.79 9.81
CA LEU A 237 -10.95 -25.25 8.79
C LEU A 237 -10.24 -25.29 7.44
N ASP A 238 -10.85 -25.89 6.41
CA ASP A 238 -10.39 -25.76 5.03
C ASP A 238 -10.56 -24.32 4.56
N VAL A 239 -9.48 -23.70 4.10
CA VAL A 239 -9.52 -22.32 3.59
C VAL A 239 -9.97 -22.23 2.14
N GLY A 240 -10.14 -23.37 1.45
CA GLY A 240 -10.48 -23.40 0.02
C GLY A 240 -9.29 -23.11 -0.88
N MET A 241 -8.08 -23.49 -0.44
CA MET A 241 -6.84 -23.45 -1.22
C MET A 241 -6.18 -24.82 -1.23
N TRP A 242 -5.97 -25.38 -2.42
CA TRP A 242 -5.56 -26.77 -2.61
C TRP A 242 -4.46 -26.85 -3.66
N MET A 243 -3.32 -27.45 -3.33
CA MET A 243 -2.28 -27.77 -4.32
C MET A 243 -2.42 -29.20 -4.80
N LEU A 244 -2.37 -29.38 -6.11
CA LEU A 244 -2.47 -30.67 -6.77
C LEU A 244 -1.22 -30.94 -7.62
N SER A 245 -0.81 -32.20 -7.59
CA SER A 245 0.13 -32.78 -8.54
C SER A 245 -0.54 -33.12 -9.87
N ASP A 246 0.26 -33.31 -10.92
CA ASP A 246 -0.25 -33.68 -12.25
C ASP A 246 -1.04 -35.01 -12.22
N ARG A 247 -0.67 -35.93 -11.31
CA ARG A 247 -1.39 -37.18 -11.08
C ARG A 247 -2.79 -36.93 -10.51
N ALA A 248 -2.91 -36.06 -9.51
CA ALA A 248 -4.21 -35.70 -8.92
C ALA A 248 -5.10 -34.99 -9.95
N VAL A 249 -4.55 -34.07 -10.74
CA VAL A 249 -5.28 -33.39 -11.82
C VAL A 249 -5.76 -34.38 -12.90
N ALA A 250 -4.94 -35.38 -13.26
CA ALA A 250 -5.32 -36.40 -14.23
C ALA A 250 -6.47 -37.30 -13.75
N ILE A 251 -6.51 -37.65 -12.47
CA ILE A 251 -7.65 -38.38 -11.88
C ILE A 251 -8.91 -37.51 -11.92
N LEU A 252 -8.82 -36.25 -11.50
CA LEU A 252 -9.93 -35.31 -11.56
C LEU A 252 -10.46 -35.16 -13.00
N ALA A 253 -9.56 -35.02 -13.98
CA ALA A 253 -9.91 -34.92 -15.39
C ALA A 253 -10.65 -36.16 -15.92
N ARG A 254 -10.20 -37.38 -15.58
CA ARG A 254 -10.86 -38.63 -15.99
C ARG A 254 -12.29 -38.75 -15.45
N LYS A 255 -12.54 -38.28 -14.23
CA LYS A 255 -13.88 -38.29 -13.63
C LYS A 255 -14.85 -37.33 -14.34
N CYS A 256 -14.35 -36.17 -14.76
CA CYS A 256 -15.16 -35.13 -15.42
C CYS A 256 -15.36 -35.37 -16.93
N LEU A 257 -14.33 -35.85 -17.65
CA LEU A 257 -14.34 -36.05 -19.10
C LEU A 257 -14.73 -37.48 -19.53
N GLY A 258 -14.75 -38.45 -18.61
CA GLY A 258 -15.08 -39.85 -18.89
C GLY A 258 -13.99 -40.61 -19.66
N ARG A 259 -14.34 -41.78 -20.24
CA ARG A 259 -13.43 -42.68 -21.00
C ARG A 259 -12.82 -42.06 -22.28
N ALA A 260 -13.14 -40.81 -22.61
CA ALA A 260 -12.59 -40.11 -23.77
C ALA A 260 -11.08 -39.79 -23.65
N LEU A 261 -10.48 -39.97 -22.46
CA LEU A 261 -9.05 -39.77 -22.22
C LEU A 261 -8.18 -41.03 -22.43
N ASP A 262 -8.78 -42.22 -22.52
CA ASP A 262 -8.05 -43.51 -22.50
C ASP A 262 -7.71 -44.08 -23.91
N THR A 263 -8.07 -43.39 -25.00
CA THR A 263 -7.70 -43.81 -26.36
C THR A 263 -6.35 -43.22 -26.76
N ASP A 264 -5.27 -43.79 -26.23
CA ASP A 264 -3.93 -43.70 -26.81
C ASP A 264 -3.89 -44.58 -28.08
N ASP A 265 -4.48 -44.11 -29.20
CA ASP A 265 -4.30 -44.79 -30.49
C ASP A 265 -2.94 -44.40 -31.08
N VAL A 266 -1.95 -45.24 -30.80
CA VAL A 266 -0.52 -45.14 -31.17
C VAL A 266 -0.28 -45.46 -32.66
N ASN A 267 -1.30 -45.66 -33.48
CA ASN A 267 -1.12 -45.98 -34.90
C ASN A 267 -1.44 -44.77 -35.78
N GLY A 268 -0.36 -44.21 -36.36
CA GLY A 268 -0.43 -43.12 -37.32
C GLY A 268 -1.40 -43.41 -38.46
N GLY A 269 -2.45 -42.60 -38.55
CA GLY A 269 -3.44 -42.67 -39.61
C GLY A 269 -4.64 -41.79 -39.28
N GLU A 270 -4.66 -40.59 -39.87
CA GLU A 270 -5.78 -39.63 -39.92
C GLU A 270 -6.16 -38.89 -38.62
N HIS A 271 -6.50 -37.61 -38.81
CA HIS A 271 -6.67 -36.59 -37.78
C HIS A 271 -7.88 -36.85 -36.87
N ASP A 272 -7.70 -37.41 -35.67
CA ASP A 272 -8.81 -37.53 -34.71
C ASP A 272 -8.48 -37.12 -33.25
N GLY A 273 -7.64 -36.10 -33.09
CA GLY A 273 -7.42 -35.40 -31.80
C GLY A 273 -8.28 -34.14 -31.58
N HIS A 274 -9.17 -33.83 -32.53
CA HIS A 274 -9.98 -32.61 -32.57
C HIS A 274 -11.44 -32.82 -32.12
N ARG A 275 -11.78 -33.97 -31.52
CA ARG A 275 -13.12 -34.15 -30.93
C ARG A 275 -13.23 -33.31 -29.67
N CYS A 276 -14.12 -32.32 -29.73
CA CYS A 276 -14.52 -31.46 -28.61
C CYS A 276 -15.05 -32.32 -27.45
N ALA A 277 -14.17 -32.77 -26.56
CA ALA A 277 -14.55 -33.49 -25.36
C ALA A 277 -15.12 -32.48 -24.36
N VAL A 278 -16.43 -32.22 -24.47
CA VAL A 278 -17.16 -31.41 -23.50
C VAL A 278 -17.16 -32.15 -22.16
N VAL A 279 -16.92 -31.45 -21.05
CA VAL A 279 -17.07 -32.01 -19.70
C VAL A 279 -18.48 -32.60 -19.58
N CYS A 280 -18.56 -33.93 -19.44
CA CYS A 280 -19.82 -34.66 -19.53
C CYS A 280 -20.50 -34.77 -18.16
N ASN A 281 -19.71 -34.81 -17.09
CA ASN A 281 -20.20 -35.01 -15.73
C ASN A 281 -19.94 -33.77 -14.88
N SER A 282 -20.98 -33.28 -14.18
CA SER A 282 -20.80 -32.35 -13.07
C SER A 282 -20.08 -33.07 -11.93
N TYR A 283 -19.08 -32.42 -11.34
CA TYR A 283 -18.29 -33.02 -10.25
C TYR A 283 -17.81 -31.95 -9.28
N GLU A 284 -18.17 -32.07 -8.00
CA GLU A 284 -17.79 -31.11 -6.97
C GLU A 284 -16.46 -31.44 -6.28
N LEU A 285 -15.53 -30.49 -6.28
CA LEU A 285 -14.19 -30.67 -5.72
C LEU A 285 -14.24 -30.92 -4.21
N TYR A 286 -15.06 -30.19 -3.47
CA TYR A 286 -15.07 -30.26 -2.01
C TYR A 286 -15.95 -31.39 -1.46
N SER A 287 -17.16 -31.57 -2.00
CA SER A 287 -18.14 -32.53 -1.47
C SER A 287 -17.99 -33.96 -2.01
N GLU A 288 -17.39 -34.14 -3.19
CA GLU A 288 -17.19 -35.48 -3.78
C GLU A 288 -15.70 -35.86 -3.76
N PHE A 289 -14.84 -35.07 -4.42
CA PHE A 289 -13.40 -35.39 -4.45
C PHE A 289 -12.76 -35.27 -3.04
N GLY A 290 -13.09 -34.21 -2.30
CA GLY A 290 -12.53 -33.95 -0.98
C GLY A 290 -12.92 -34.96 0.09
N THR A 291 -14.19 -35.38 0.11
CA THR A 291 -14.69 -36.38 1.08
C THR A 291 -14.19 -37.79 0.79
N ALA A 292 -13.70 -38.04 -0.43
CA ALA A 292 -13.02 -39.26 -0.87
C ALA A 292 -11.49 -39.25 -0.65
N LEU A 293 -10.90 -38.13 -0.19
CA LEU A 293 -9.48 -38.02 0.15
C LEU A 293 -9.19 -38.46 1.59
N GLY A 294 -7.98 -38.98 1.79
CA GLY A 294 -7.49 -39.42 3.08
C GLY A 294 -7.54 -40.94 3.26
N ARG A 295 -6.91 -41.44 4.33
CA ARG A 295 -6.82 -42.89 4.60
C ARG A 295 -8.16 -43.49 5.01
N ASN A 296 -8.95 -42.74 5.77
CA ASN A 296 -10.24 -43.15 6.31
C ASN A 296 -11.36 -42.29 5.71
N ALA A 297 -11.30 -42.07 4.40
CA ALA A 297 -12.24 -41.24 3.65
C ALA A 297 -13.71 -41.65 3.89
N SER A 298 -14.60 -40.67 3.92
CA SER A 298 -16.03 -40.89 4.17
C SER A 298 -16.77 -41.44 2.94
N GLN A 299 -16.25 -41.17 1.73
CA GLN A 299 -16.74 -41.71 0.47
C GLN A 299 -15.72 -42.68 -0.14
N ALA A 300 -16.20 -43.77 -0.73
CA ALA A 300 -15.37 -44.80 -1.34
C ALA A 300 -15.06 -44.47 -2.81
N ASP A 301 -13.86 -43.96 -3.08
CA ASP A 301 -13.28 -43.86 -4.44
C ASP A 301 -11.84 -44.38 -4.43
N PRO A 302 -11.56 -45.59 -4.98
CA PRO A 302 -10.23 -46.19 -4.95
C PRO A 302 -9.15 -45.37 -5.67
N GLU A 303 -9.50 -44.60 -6.70
CA GLU A 303 -8.52 -43.79 -7.42
C GLU A 303 -8.12 -42.54 -6.64
N VAL A 304 -9.08 -41.92 -5.94
CA VAL A 304 -8.87 -40.70 -5.14
C VAL A 304 -8.22 -41.04 -3.79
N SER A 305 -8.67 -42.11 -3.12
CA SER A 305 -8.07 -42.60 -1.87
C SER A 305 -6.64 -43.10 -2.03
N GLY A 306 -6.24 -43.47 -3.26
CA GLY A 306 -4.85 -43.79 -3.61
C GLY A 306 -3.90 -42.59 -3.72
N LEU A 307 -4.38 -41.36 -3.54
CA LEU A 307 -3.58 -40.13 -3.52
C LEU A 307 -3.05 -39.84 -2.12
N LYS A 308 -1.78 -39.43 -2.02
CA LYS A 308 -1.19 -38.98 -0.76
C LYS A 308 -1.62 -37.54 -0.46
N ALA A 309 -2.57 -37.38 0.46
CA ALA A 309 -3.04 -36.07 0.92
C ALA A 309 -2.26 -35.58 2.15
N GLY A 310 -1.79 -34.33 2.09
CA GLY A 310 -1.14 -33.62 3.20
C GLY A 310 -1.93 -32.37 3.62
N VAL A 311 -1.65 -31.88 4.83
CA VAL A 311 -2.28 -30.66 5.37
C VAL A 311 -1.21 -29.69 5.85
N VAL A 312 -1.38 -28.41 5.48
CA VAL A 312 -0.54 -27.30 5.96
C VAL A 312 -1.36 -26.38 6.85
N GLU A 313 -0.93 -26.22 8.09
CA GLU A 313 -1.50 -25.24 9.01
C GLU A 313 -0.91 -23.85 8.75
N LEU A 314 -1.76 -22.89 8.38
CA LEU A 314 -1.41 -21.48 8.30
C LEU A 314 -1.54 -20.86 9.70
N ARG A 315 -0.42 -20.80 10.42
CA ARG A 315 -0.35 -20.19 11.76
C ARG A 315 -0.50 -18.67 11.65
N ASP A 316 -1.15 -18.06 12.64
CA ASP A 316 -1.39 -16.60 12.70
C ASP A 316 -2.09 -16.03 11.46
N ALA A 317 -2.99 -16.83 10.87
CA ALA A 317 -3.83 -16.44 9.74
C ALA A 317 -5.28 -16.19 10.17
N VAL A 318 -5.93 -15.27 9.47
CA VAL A 318 -7.35 -14.94 9.67
C VAL A 318 -8.13 -15.32 8.42
N PHE A 319 -9.13 -16.19 8.60
CA PHE A 319 -10.08 -16.56 7.55
C PHE A 319 -11.19 -15.53 7.43
N LEU A 320 -11.37 -14.97 6.24
CA LEU A 320 -12.39 -13.98 5.91
C LEU A 320 -13.17 -14.48 4.68
N HIS A 321 -14.48 -14.64 4.84
CA HIS A 321 -15.34 -15.14 3.78
C HIS A 321 -16.25 -14.02 3.27
N TYR A 322 -16.46 -13.96 1.96
CA TYR A 322 -17.22 -12.93 1.23
C TYR A 322 -18.41 -13.55 0.48
N GLY A 323 -18.99 -14.61 1.05
CA GLY A 323 -20.07 -15.37 0.41
C GLY A 323 -21.47 -14.77 0.53
N THR A 324 -21.69 -13.81 1.44
CA THR A 324 -22.99 -13.14 1.67
C THR A 324 -22.84 -11.63 1.83
N CYS A 325 -23.94 -10.90 1.69
CA CYS A 325 -24.00 -9.45 1.94
C CYS A 325 -23.54 -9.06 3.35
N ARG A 326 -23.93 -9.79 4.41
CA ARG A 326 -23.43 -9.51 5.78
C ARG A 326 -21.92 -9.71 5.89
N GLN A 327 -21.43 -10.78 5.27
CA GLN A 327 -20.02 -11.13 5.24
C GLN A 327 -19.17 -10.08 4.52
N LEU A 328 -19.68 -9.45 3.45
CA LEU A 328 -19.00 -8.34 2.78
C LEU A 328 -18.59 -7.24 3.78
N ILE A 329 -19.52 -6.83 4.64
CA ILE A 329 -19.30 -5.75 5.61
C ILE A 329 -18.43 -6.24 6.79
N SER A 330 -18.78 -7.38 7.40
CA SER A 330 -18.09 -7.86 8.59
C SER A 330 -16.66 -8.33 8.31
N SER A 331 -16.43 -9.02 7.19
CA SER A 331 -15.09 -9.47 6.77
C SER A 331 -14.21 -8.29 6.39
N THR A 332 -14.75 -7.25 5.73
CA THR A 332 -13.98 -6.06 5.40
C THR A 332 -13.61 -5.25 6.63
N ALA A 333 -14.54 -5.09 7.59
CA ALA A 333 -14.22 -4.46 8.87
C ALA A 333 -13.13 -5.22 9.63
N LYS A 334 -13.19 -6.56 9.64
CA LYS A 334 -12.17 -7.42 10.26
C LYS A 334 -10.83 -7.35 9.52
N LEU A 335 -10.82 -7.32 8.19
CA LEU A 335 -9.62 -7.12 7.38
C LEU A 335 -8.93 -5.80 7.74
N GLN A 336 -9.69 -4.70 7.77
CA GLN A 336 -9.19 -3.37 8.12
C GLN A 336 -8.59 -3.34 9.54
N SER A 337 -9.20 -4.03 10.50
CA SER A 337 -8.64 -4.16 11.85
C SER A 337 -7.36 -4.99 11.92
N CYS A 338 -7.20 -5.98 11.03
CA CYS A 338 -5.99 -6.79 10.95
C CYS A 338 -4.83 -6.02 10.30
N GLU A 339 -5.13 -5.17 9.31
CA GLU A 339 -4.15 -4.37 8.58
C GLU A 339 -3.66 -3.14 9.36
N SER A 340 -4.45 -2.69 10.34
CA SER A 340 -4.17 -1.51 11.15
C SER A 340 -4.61 -1.75 12.60
N PRO A 341 -3.70 -2.20 13.49
CA PRO A 341 -4.03 -2.42 14.90
C PRO A 341 -4.20 -1.12 15.70
N THR A 342 -3.94 0.05 15.11
CA THR A 342 -4.30 1.33 15.73
C THR A 342 -5.81 1.40 15.92
N PRO A 343 -6.30 1.80 17.12
CA PRO A 343 -7.71 1.78 17.43
C PRO A 343 -8.48 2.60 16.40
N SER A 344 -9.58 2.02 15.89
CA SER A 344 -10.53 2.75 15.06
C SER A 344 -10.97 4.00 15.84
N TRP A 345 -10.62 5.20 15.39
CA TRP A 345 -11.22 6.38 15.97
C TRP A 345 -12.72 6.28 15.79
N SER A 346 -13.44 6.23 16.90
CA SER A 346 -14.80 6.70 16.96
C SER A 346 -14.71 8.21 16.88
N TRP A 347 -15.27 8.81 15.83
CA TRP A 347 -15.70 10.20 15.92
C TRP A 347 -16.65 10.28 17.13
N GLY A 348 -16.19 10.87 18.23
CA GLY A 348 -17.03 11.15 19.42
C GLY A 348 -17.94 12.35 19.22
N THR A 349 -17.74 13.09 18.14
CA THR A 349 -18.62 14.15 17.64
C THR A 349 -19.31 13.64 16.37
N PRO A 350 -20.64 13.78 16.22
CA PRO A 350 -21.32 13.42 15.00
C PRO A 350 -20.73 14.21 13.81
N PHE A 351 -21.04 13.77 12.60
CA PHE A 351 -20.79 14.48 11.34
C PHE A 351 -21.59 15.82 11.25
N ASP A 352 -21.65 16.60 12.34
CA ASP A 352 -22.55 17.75 12.53
C ASP A 352 -22.17 18.99 11.71
N GLY A 353 -21.08 18.95 10.94
CA GLY A 353 -20.53 20.13 10.27
C GLY A 353 -20.79 20.27 8.76
N VAL A 354 -21.23 19.23 8.06
CA VAL A 354 -21.22 19.24 6.57
C VAL A 354 -22.60 19.43 5.94
N LEU A 355 -23.69 19.41 6.72
CA LEU A 355 -25.06 19.36 6.18
C LEU A 355 -26.02 20.45 6.66
N ALA A 356 -25.52 21.60 7.12
CA ALA A 356 -26.38 22.77 7.30
C ALA A 356 -26.21 23.72 6.12
N PRO A 357 -27.24 23.97 5.28
CA PRO A 357 -27.32 25.27 4.64
C PRO A 357 -27.47 26.27 5.78
N GLU A 358 -26.59 27.27 5.87
CA GLU A 358 -26.85 28.43 6.72
C GLU A 358 -28.22 28.99 6.31
N CYS A 359 -29.23 28.78 7.14
CA CYS A 359 -30.48 29.52 7.07
C CYS A 359 -30.18 30.97 7.49
N ASN A 360 -29.50 31.74 6.65
CA ASN A 360 -29.52 33.18 6.74
C ASN A 360 -30.87 33.66 6.16
N GLY A 361 -31.65 34.27 7.05
CA GLY A 361 -33.07 34.54 6.85
C GLY A 361 -33.38 35.37 5.61
N GLY A 362 -34.54 35.07 5.04
CA GLY A 362 -35.37 36.01 4.30
C GLY A 362 -34.82 36.51 2.96
N LYS A 363 -34.96 35.69 1.92
CA LYS A 363 -35.49 36.09 0.59
C LYS A 363 -35.57 34.86 -0.32
N GLU A 364 -36.74 34.62 -0.89
CA GLU A 364 -37.01 33.58 -1.88
C GLU A 364 -36.00 33.65 -3.05
N ALA A 365 -35.14 32.64 -3.17
CA ALA A 365 -34.33 32.43 -4.37
C ALA A 365 -35.10 31.53 -5.34
N ARG A 366 -35.46 32.07 -6.51
CA ARG A 366 -36.09 31.34 -7.62
C ARG A 366 -35.19 30.18 -8.07
N LEU A 367 -35.75 28.98 -8.12
CA LEU A 367 -35.15 27.80 -8.76
C LEU A 367 -34.92 28.04 -10.26
N PRO A 368 -33.78 27.61 -10.85
CA PRO A 368 -33.66 27.46 -12.29
C PRO A 368 -34.41 26.19 -12.73
N THR A 369 -35.27 26.36 -13.73
CA THR A 369 -36.03 25.30 -14.38
C THR A 369 -35.14 24.29 -15.11
N ALA A 370 -35.51 23.01 -15.01
CA ALA A 370 -34.90 21.88 -15.69
C ALA A 370 -34.82 22.08 -17.22
N ALA A 371 -33.62 21.90 -17.78
CA ALA A 371 -33.43 21.56 -19.17
C ALA A 371 -32.90 20.12 -19.21
N ALA A 372 -33.78 19.20 -19.60
CA ALA A 372 -33.39 17.91 -20.15
C ALA A 372 -32.86 18.13 -21.58
N ASP A 373 -32.01 17.21 -22.05
CA ASP A 373 -31.41 17.13 -23.38
C ASP A 373 -30.02 17.77 -23.52
N ALA A 374 -28.98 16.96 -23.33
CA ALA A 374 -27.65 17.18 -23.92
C ALA A 374 -27.04 15.83 -24.35
N PRO A 375 -26.56 15.68 -25.59
CA PRO A 375 -25.95 14.46 -26.09
C PRO A 375 -24.49 14.33 -25.63
N ALA A 376 -24.01 13.09 -25.50
CA ALA A 376 -22.64 12.75 -25.14
C ALA A 376 -21.66 13.17 -26.26
N GLY A 377 -20.88 14.23 -26.03
CA GLY A 377 -19.81 14.62 -26.95
C GLY A 377 -19.16 15.97 -26.63
N ASP A 378 -18.01 15.90 -25.95
CA ASP A 378 -16.93 16.90 -25.89
C ASP A 378 -17.15 18.24 -25.15
N ALA A 379 -16.02 18.76 -24.64
CA ALA A 379 -15.77 20.09 -24.05
C ALA A 379 -16.23 20.40 -22.60
N GLY A 380 -15.24 20.40 -21.69
CA GLY A 380 -15.10 21.38 -20.61
C GLY A 380 -16.32 21.72 -19.74
N GLU A 381 -16.85 20.77 -18.98
CA GLU A 381 -17.68 21.13 -17.82
C GLU A 381 -16.77 21.75 -16.74
N GLU A 382 -16.95 23.05 -16.50
CA GLU A 382 -16.53 23.69 -15.25
C GLU A 382 -17.18 22.91 -14.11
N LEU A 383 -16.38 22.13 -13.38
CA LEU A 383 -16.82 21.33 -12.24
C LEU A 383 -17.25 22.30 -11.12
N ASP A 384 -18.54 22.63 -11.05
CA ASP A 384 -19.10 23.44 -9.96
C ASP A 384 -19.19 22.55 -8.70
N PHE A 385 -18.18 22.66 -7.84
CA PHE A 385 -18.09 21.94 -6.57
C PHE A 385 -19.07 22.56 -5.56
N ALA A 386 -20.29 22.02 -5.48
CA ALA A 386 -21.25 22.35 -4.43
C ALA A 386 -20.98 21.51 -3.16
N ALA A 387 -21.28 22.13 -2.02
CA ALA A 387 -21.05 21.75 -0.61
C ALA A 387 -21.19 20.27 -0.20
N GLY A 388 -21.91 19.42 -0.93
CA GLY A 388 -22.19 18.03 -0.54
C GLY A 388 -21.42 16.95 -1.31
N ASP A 389 -20.73 17.29 -2.41
CA ASP A 389 -20.59 16.37 -3.54
C ASP A 389 -19.63 15.16 -3.42
N ALA A 390 -18.98 14.92 -2.29
CA ALA A 390 -18.32 13.63 -2.03
C ALA A 390 -17.91 13.51 -0.56
N VAL A 391 -18.31 12.44 0.12
CA VAL A 391 -17.54 11.94 1.27
C VAL A 391 -16.32 11.25 0.65
N PRO A 392 -15.10 11.78 0.84
CA PRO A 392 -13.94 11.08 0.34
C PRO A 392 -13.79 9.76 1.09
N LEU A 393 -13.38 8.76 0.32
CA LEU A 393 -13.42 7.30 0.50
C LEU A 393 -12.95 6.71 1.86
N LEU A 394 -12.47 7.54 2.78
CA LEU A 394 -11.55 7.12 3.84
C LEU A 394 -11.79 7.78 5.21
N ALA A 395 -12.79 8.66 5.36
CA ALA A 395 -13.12 9.33 6.64
C ALA A 395 -14.27 8.66 7.44
N THR A 396 -14.67 7.44 7.07
CA THR A 396 -15.87 6.79 7.62
C THR A 396 -15.56 5.85 8.80
N PRO A 397 -16.48 5.67 9.77
CA PRO A 397 -16.38 4.65 10.82
C PRO A 397 -16.09 3.26 10.23
N SER A 398 -15.54 2.33 11.03
CA SER A 398 -15.17 0.97 10.55
C SER A 398 -16.32 0.17 9.91
N SER A 399 -17.56 0.49 10.26
CA SER A 399 -18.77 -0.14 9.72
C SER A 399 -19.37 0.56 8.50
N VAL A 400 -18.83 1.70 8.06
CA VAL A 400 -19.35 2.47 6.91
C VAL A 400 -18.27 2.52 5.84
N ILE A 401 -18.60 2.04 4.64
CA ILE A 401 -17.70 1.96 3.49
C ILE A 401 -18.37 2.69 2.34
N VAL A 402 -17.71 3.73 1.84
CA VAL A 402 -18.18 4.54 0.71
C VAL A 402 -17.08 4.53 -0.32
N GLN A 403 -17.30 3.87 -1.44
CA GLN A 403 -16.31 3.66 -2.49
C GLN A 403 -16.80 4.24 -3.81
N ASN A 404 -15.99 5.12 -4.42
CA ASN A 404 -16.29 5.75 -5.70
C ASN A 404 -17.75 6.24 -5.76
N SER A 405 -18.23 6.97 -4.75
CA SER A 405 -19.65 7.30 -4.60
C SER A 405 -19.84 8.71 -4.08
N VAL A 406 -21.04 9.25 -4.31
CA VAL A 406 -21.53 10.51 -3.73
C VAL A 406 -22.57 10.17 -2.67
N LEU A 407 -22.37 10.64 -1.44
CA LEU A 407 -23.25 10.37 -0.31
C LEU A 407 -23.62 11.70 0.36
N LEU A 408 -24.84 12.15 0.10
CA LEU A 408 -25.41 13.39 0.64
C LEU A 408 -26.36 13.13 1.82
N ALA A 409 -26.79 11.89 2.01
CA ALA A 409 -27.74 11.52 3.05
C ALA A 409 -27.10 11.63 4.45
N PRO A 410 -27.82 12.19 5.45
CA PRO A 410 -27.32 12.29 6.82
C PRO A 410 -27.15 10.91 7.47
N LEU A 411 -25.98 10.68 8.06
CA LEU A 411 -25.60 9.40 8.68
C LEU A 411 -25.65 9.39 10.21
N ASP A 412 -25.89 10.54 10.82
CA ASP A 412 -26.08 10.71 12.27
C ASP A 412 -27.39 10.05 12.76
N GLY A 413 -28.34 9.79 11.85
CA GLY A 413 -29.67 9.27 12.17
C GLY A 413 -30.72 10.36 12.37
N SER A 414 -30.37 11.64 12.18
CA SER A 414 -31.29 12.78 12.33
C SER A 414 -32.46 12.70 11.37
N ALA A 415 -32.23 12.36 10.10
CA ALA A 415 -33.32 12.18 9.13
C ALA A 415 -34.22 10.98 9.49
N ALA A 416 -33.66 9.91 10.06
CA ALA A 416 -34.43 8.76 10.51
C ALA A 416 -35.30 9.10 11.73
N ALA A 417 -34.75 9.86 12.68
CA ALA A 417 -35.49 10.37 13.84
C ALA A 417 -36.58 11.35 13.43
N ALA A 418 -36.31 12.28 12.50
CA ALA A 418 -37.29 13.22 11.95
C ALA A 418 -38.42 12.49 11.21
N ALA A 419 -38.10 11.48 10.40
CA ALA A 419 -39.09 10.65 9.73
C ALA A 419 -39.93 9.83 10.72
N ALA A 420 -39.33 9.33 11.81
CA ALA A 420 -40.07 8.63 12.87
C ALA A 420 -41.00 9.57 13.65
N ALA A 421 -40.55 10.79 13.97
CA ALA A 421 -41.36 11.82 14.61
C ALA A 421 -42.55 12.24 13.72
N ALA A 422 -42.33 12.41 12.41
CA ALA A 422 -43.40 12.68 11.45
C ALA A 422 -44.43 11.53 11.32
N ALA A 423 -44.03 10.30 11.63
CA ALA A 423 -44.90 9.11 11.62
C ALA A 423 -45.66 8.87 12.94
N GLY A 424 -45.60 9.79 13.91
CA GLY A 424 -46.33 9.70 15.17
C GLY A 424 -45.65 8.89 16.29
N ALA A 425 -44.38 8.52 16.12
CA ALA A 425 -43.57 7.99 17.21
C ALA A 425 -43.17 9.13 18.17
N SER A 426 -42.94 8.81 19.45
CA SER A 426 -42.53 9.74 20.53
C SER A 426 -41.62 10.88 20.02
N ALA A 427 -41.91 12.12 20.42
CA ALA A 427 -41.18 13.34 20.04
C ALA A 427 -39.68 13.35 20.43
N PHE A 428 -39.20 12.31 21.11
CA PHE A 428 -37.80 12.08 21.48
C PHE A 428 -37.30 10.71 20.98
N ALA A 429 -37.41 10.42 19.69
CA ALA A 429 -36.73 9.26 19.10
C ALA A 429 -35.20 9.47 19.19
N PRO A 430 -34.43 8.55 19.82
CA PRO A 430 -32.98 8.71 19.94
C PRO A 430 -32.33 8.69 18.55
N VAL A 431 -31.50 9.70 18.28
CA VAL A 431 -30.67 9.79 17.08
C VAL A 431 -29.59 8.72 17.16
N SER A 432 -29.71 7.68 16.33
CA SER A 432 -28.73 6.59 16.26
C SER A 432 -27.97 6.67 14.94
N PRO A 433 -26.63 6.71 14.96
CA PRO A 433 -25.83 6.70 13.74
C PRO A 433 -26.08 5.46 12.87
N VAL A 434 -25.93 5.64 11.57
CA VAL A 434 -26.05 4.56 10.59
C VAL A 434 -24.82 3.66 10.66
N HIS A 435 -25.04 2.38 10.97
CA HIS A 435 -24.00 1.35 11.00
C HIS A 435 -24.18 0.34 9.87
N HIS A 436 -23.08 -0.34 9.49
CA HIS A 436 -23.04 -1.38 8.45
C HIS A 436 -23.58 -0.89 7.10
N LEU A 437 -22.95 0.15 6.55
CA LEU A 437 -23.32 0.75 5.28
C LEU A 437 -22.22 0.48 4.25
N TRP A 438 -22.60 -0.03 3.09
CA TRP A 438 -21.74 -0.19 1.91
C TRP A 438 -22.33 0.60 0.75
N VAL A 439 -21.64 1.62 0.27
CA VAL A 439 -22.05 2.42 -0.91
C VAL A 439 -20.96 2.34 -1.95
N GLU A 440 -21.31 1.88 -3.15
CA GLU A 440 -20.38 1.73 -4.26
C GLU A 440 -20.94 2.29 -5.56
N SER A 441 -20.14 3.10 -6.26
CA SER A 441 -20.45 3.61 -7.60
C SER A 441 -21.87 4.14 -7.72
N SER A 442 -22.27 4.88 -6.67
CA SER A 442 -23.64 5.28 -6.42
C SER A 442 -23.74 6.76 -6.07
N TRP A 443 -24.88 7.35 -6.42
CA TRP A 443 -25.31 8.65 -5.94
C TRP A 443 -26.45 8.48 -4.94
N VAL A 444 -26.20 8.81 -3.68
CA VAL A 444 -27.21 8.77 -2.62
C VAL A 444 -27.57 10.21 -2.27
N GLY A 445 -28.77 10.65 -2.68
CA GLY A 445 -29.23 12.02 -2.55
C GLY A 445 -29.54 12.44 -1.10
N ALA A 446 -29.59 13.75 -0.85
CA ALA A 446 -29.77 14.32 0.50
C ALA A 446 -31.13 13.95 1.12
N ARG A 447 -32.13 13.62 0.29
CA ARG A 447 -33.50 13.28 0.70
C ARG A 447 -33.70 11.79 1.03
N TRP A 448 -32.62 11.03 1.14
CA TRP A 448 -32.69 9.63 1.54
C TRP A 448 -32.66 9.49 3.07
N VAL A 449 -33.49 8.59 3.60
CA VAL A 449 -33.52 8.22 5.02
C VAL A 449 -32.97 6.80 5.17
N LEU A 450 -31.82 6.65 5.83
CA LEU A 450 -31.13 5.38 6.03
C LEU A 450 -31.26 4.91 7.49
N ARG A 451 -31.57 3.63 7.72
CA ARG A 451 -31.75 3.03 9.06
C ARG A 451 -30.65 2.04 9.47
N GLY A 452 -29.71 1.71 8.56
CA GLY A 452 -28.57 0.82 8.79
C GLY A 452 -28.64 -0.52 8.05
N GLN A 453 -27.50 -1.21 7.96
CA GLN A 453 -27.37 -2.51 7.27
C GLN A 453 -27.75 -2.46 5.79
N HIS A 454 -27.17 -1.51 5.05
CA HIS A 454 -27.49 -1.29 3.63
C HIS A 454 -26.28 -1.59 2.73
N ILE A 455 -26.55 -2.18 1.57
CA ILE A 455 -25.64 -2.26 0.44
C ILE A 455 -26.28 -1.54 -0.74
N LEU A 456 -25.64 -0.49 -1.21
CA LEU A 456 -26.11 0.43 -2.24
C LEU A 456 -25.10 0.46 -3.39
N THR A 457 -25.47 -0.08 -4.55
CA THR A 457 -24.55 -0.24 -5.70
C THR A 457 -25.15 0.25 -7.02
N GLY A 458 -24.36 0.97 -7.82
CA GLY A 458 -24.72 1.38 -9.19
C GLY A 458 -25.82 2.44 -9.30
N ILE A 459 -26.18 3.14 -8.22
CA ILE A 459 -27.30 4.09 -8.23
C ILE A 459 -26.92 5.34 -9.04
N PRO A 460 -27.67 5.69 -10.11
CA PRO A 460 -27.36 6.88 -10.93
C PRO A 460 -27.67 8.18 -10.17
N ARG A 461 -27.14 9.31 -10.68
CA ARG A 461 -27.45 10.64 -10.15
C ARG A 461 -28.96 10.82 -9.99
N ASN A 462 -29.39 11.25 -8.81
CA ASN A 462 -30.80 11.41 -8.50
C ASN A 462 -31.02 12.47 -7.42
N ASP A 463 -32.28 12.85 -7.29
CA ASP A 463 -32.80 13.60 -6.15
C ASP A 463 -34.04 12.88 -5.62
N TRP A 464 -33.95 11.56 -5.37
CA TRP A 464 -35.12 10.81 -4.90
C TRP A 464 -35.36 11.03 -3.42
N ALA A 465 -36.64 11.14 -3.02
CA ALA A 465 -37.06 11.03 -1.63
C ALA A 465 -37.38 9.56 -1.33
N LEU A 466 -36.47 8.85 -0.65
CA LEU A 466 -36.59 7.43 -0.35
C LEU A 466 -36.26 7.16 1.12
N ALA A 467 -37.10 6.38 1.80
CA ALA A 467 -36.83 5.87 3.13
C ALA A 467 -36.55 4.38 3.05
N LEU A 468 -35.31 3.98 3.34
CA LEU A 468 -34.90 2.58 3.33
C LEU A 468 -35.11 1.96 4.72
N PRO A 469 -35.92 0.88 4.83
CA PRO A 469 -36.02 0.10 6.05
C PRO A 469 -34.69 -0.57 6.41
N LEU A 470 -34.50 -0.90 7.69
CA LEU A 470 -33.31 -1.61 8.17
C LEU A 470 -33.07 -2.88 7.34
N GLY A 471 -31.83 -3.10 6.88
CA GLY A 471 -31.46 -4.31 6.15
C GLY A 471 -31.81 -4.30 4.65
N VAL A 472 -32.60 -3.32 4.17
CA VAL A 472 -32.98 -3.23 2.76
C VAL A 472 -31.84 -2.62 1.93
N CYS A 473 -31.46 -3.31 0.87
CA CYS A 473 -30.37 -2.99 -0.02
C CYS A 473 -30.90 -2.67 -1.43
N VAL A 474 -30.14 -1.90 -2.21
CA VAL A 474 -30.51 -1.51 -3.57
C VAL A 474 -29.30 -1.67 -4.48
N SER A 475 -29.46 -2.46 -5.54
CA SER A 475 -28.51 -2.54 -6.64
C SER A 475 -29.20 -2.09 -7.92
N VAL A 476 -28.59 -1.18 -8.67
CA VAL A 476 -29.03 -0.81 -10.01
C VAL A 476 -28.04 -1.38 -11.00
N VAL A 477 -28.51 -2.23 -11.92
CA VAL A 477 -27.66 -2.95 -12.88
C VAL A 477 -27.95 -2.42 -14.28
N SER A 478 -26.93 -1.94 -14.98
CA SER A 478 -27.04 -1.55 -16.38
C SER A 478 -27.22 -2.79 -17.26
N VAL A 479 -28.12 -2.73 -18.24
CA VAL A 479 -28.57 -3.88 -19.03
C VAL A 479 -28.40 -3.60 -20.52
N LEU A 480 -28.01 -4.62 -21.30
CA LEU A 480 -27.82 -4.52 -22.75
C LEU A 480 -29.16 -4.34 -23.50
N PRO A 481 -29.38 -3.22 -24.23
CA PRO A 481 -30.64 -2.94 -24.93
C PRO A 481 -30.97 -3.96 -26.04
N ALA A 482 -29.96 -4.41 -26.78
CA ALA A 482 -30.10 -5.31 -27.92
C ALA A 482 -30.71 -6.68 -27.54
N ALA A 483 -30.50 -7.13 -26.30
CA ALA A 483 -30.96 -8.44 -25.83
C ALA A 483 -32.44 -8.43 -25.37
N LEU A 484 -33.03 -7.25 -25.14
CA LEU A 484 -34.42 -7.11 -24.68
C LEU A 484 -35.42 -6.79 -25.81
N GLY A 485 -34.95 -6.66 -27.07
CA GLY A 485 -35.80 -6.42 -28.22
C GLY A 485 -36.51 -5.06 -28.23
N VAL A 486 -36.11 -4.13 -27.35
CA VAL A 486 -36.66 -2.77 -27.26
C VAL A 486 -36.13 -1.96 -28.45
N ARG A 487 -36.94 -1.82 -29.51
CA ARG A 487 -36.64 -0.93 -30.64
C ARG A 487 -37.18 0.47 -30.34
N GLY A 488 -36.33 1.50 -30.46
CA GLY A 488 -36.73 2.90 -30.33
C GLY A 488 -36.17 3.67 -29.13
N CYS A 489 -35.22 3.11 -28.38
CA CYS A 489 -34.35 3.91 -27.53
C CYS A 489 -33.30 4.59 -28.41
N ASP A 490 -33.13 5.91 -28.29
CA ASP A 490 -32.03 6.64 -28.94
C ASP A 490 -30.71 5.92 -28.68
N ASP A 491 -29.79 5.94 -29.66
CA ASP A 491 -28.53 5.17 -29.74
C ASP A 491 -27.52 5.39 -28.57
N GLY A 492 -27.95 5.91 -27.42
CA GLY A 492 -27.14 6.12 -26.21
C GLY A 492 -27.85 6.03 -24.85
N ALA A 493 -29.16 5.71 -24.76
CA ALA A 493 -29.85 5.64 -23.46
C ALA A 493 -29.55 4.32 -22.72
N ALA A 494 -28.88 4.41 -21.56
CA ALA A 494 -28.59 3.24 -20.72
C ALA A 494 -29.86 2.70 -20.05
N LEU A 495 -30.15 1.41 -20.25
CA LEU A 495 -31.25 0.73 -19.56
C LEU A 495 -30.79 0.22 -18.20
N HIS A 496 -31.63 0.39 -17.18
CA HIS A 496 -31.28 0.05 -15.80
C HIS A 496 -32.32 -0.86 -15.16
N ALA A 497 -31.90 -2.03 -14.69
CA ALA A 497 -32.72 -2.90 -13.86
C ALA A 497 -32.61 -2.48 -12.39
N ALA A 498 -33.76 -2.19 -11.77
CA ALA A 498 -33.83 -1.91 -10.34
C ALA A 498 -33.94 -3.21 -9.55
N ARG A 499 -32.92 -3.48 -8.72
CA ARG A 499 -32.82 -4.71 -7.92
C ARG A 499 -32.80 -4.40 -6.42
N PRO A 500 -33.97 -4.24 -5.78
CA PRO A 500 -34.07 -4.19 -4.32
C PRO A 500 -33.99 -5.62 -3.74
N TYR A 501 -33.40 -5.75 -2.56
CA TYR A 501 -33.32 -7.02 -1.81
C TYR A 501 -33.05 -6.75 -0.33
N HIS A 502 -33.27 -7.72 0.55
CA HIS A 502 -32.82 -7.62 1.94
C HIS A 502 -31.45 -8.30 2.13
N ILE A 503 -30.64 -7.80 3.07
CA ILE A 503 -29.27 -8.27 3.32
C ILE A 503 -29.17 -9.77 3.68
N ASP A 504 -30.29 -10.35 4.14
CA ASP A 504 -30.44 -11.76 4.53
C ASP A 504 -31.18 -12.63 3.50
N ASP A 505 -31.60 -12.06 2.37
CA ASP A 505 -32.36 -12.83 1.39
C ASP A 505 -31.49 -13.97 0.82
N ALA A 506 -31.95 -15.20 1.00
CA ALA A 506 -31.28 -16.38 0.46
C ALA A 506 -31.44 -16.51 -1.06
N PHE A 507 -32.45 -15.84 -1.63
CA PHE A 507 -32.84 -15.85 -3.05
C PHE A 507 -32.97 -17.29 -3.60
N ARG A 508 -33.68 -18.13 -2.83
CA ARG A 508 -34.00 -19.52 -3.15
C ARG A 508 -35.38 -19.87 -2.61
N GLY A 509 -36.07 -20.81 -3.25
CA GLY A 509 -37.39 -21.29 -2.83
C GLY A 509 -38.44 -21.01 -3.89
N ASP A 510 -39.46 -21.88 -3.92
CA ASP A 510 -40.58 -21.79 -4.85
C ASP A 510 -41.45 -20.56 -4.52
N VAL A 511 -41.72 -19.71 -5.51
CA VAL A 511 -42.56 -18.50 -5.34
C VAL A 511 -43.98 -18.78 -4.84
N ARG A 512 -44.46 -20.03 -4.99
CA ARG A 512 -45.78 -20.48 -4.53
C ARG A 512 -45.78 -20.89 -3.05
N ASN A 513 -44.61 -21.15 -2.48
CA ASN A 513 -44.49 -21.58 -1.10
C ASN A 513 -44.66 -20.36 -0.17
N GLY A 514 -45.60 -20.44 0.77
CA GLY A 514 -45.87 -19.38 1.75
C GLY A 514 -44.70 -19.09 2.70
N SER A 515 -43.65 -19.91 2.73
CA SER A 515 -42.43 -19.69 3.52
C SER A 515 -41.30 -19.00 2.74
N THR A 516 -41.47 -18.72 1.44
CA THR A 516 -40.46 -18.03 0.64
C THR A 516 -40.34 -16.57 1.08
N VAL A 517 -39.11 -16.15 1.40
CA VAL A 517 -38.81 -14.82 1.93
C VAL A 517 -38.20 -13.94 0.84
N TYR A 518 -38.64 -12.68 0.78
CA TYR A 518 -38.09 -11.62 -0.06
C TYR A 518 -38.23 -10.28 0.66
N MET A 519 -37.21 -9.42 0.58
CA MET A 519 -37.20 -8.11 1.24
C MET A 519 -37.39 -8.23 2.77
N GLY A 520 -36.90 -9.33 3.37
CA GLY A 520 -36.97 -9.57 4.82
C GLY A 520 -38.36 -9.97 5.34
N MET A 521 -39.31 -10.26 4.46
CA MET A 521 -40.67 -10.71 4.80
C MET A 521 -41.16 -11.82 3.86
N LEU A 522 -42.33 -12.39 4.11
CA LEU A 522 -42.92 -13.39 3.22
C LEU A 522 -43.20 -12.75 1.85
N LEU A 523 -42.80 -13.43 0.77
CA LEU A 523 -42.97 -12.94 -0.61
C LEU A 523 -44.43 -12.61 -0.92
N HIS A 524 -45.36 -13.42 -0.41
CA HIS A 524 -46.80 -13.24 -0.61
C HIS A 524 -47.32 -11.95 0.07
N ASP A 525 -46.81 -11.63 1.25
CA ASP A 525 -47.15 -10.40 1.98
C ASP A 525 -46.56 -9.18 1.26
N TRP A 526 -45.32 -9.29 0.77
CA TRP A 526 -44.66 -8.22 0.01
C TRP A 526 -45.42 -7.87 -1.27
N LEU A 527 -45.87 -8.88 -2.02
CA LEU A 527 -46.65 -8.70 -3.25
C LEU A 527 -48.02 -8.10 -2.97
N SER A 528 -48.77 -8.71 -2.05
CA SER A 528 -50.16 -8.30 -1.77
C SER A 528 -50.25 -6.89 -1.19
N SER A 529 -49.33 -6.49 -0.31
CA SER A 529 -49.31 -5.13 0.26
C SER A 529 -49.01 -4.04 -0.77
N ARG A 530 -48.50 -4.41 -1.96
CA ARG A 530 -48.18 -3.51 -3.07
C ARG A 530 -49.13 -3.66 -4.26
N GLY A 531 -50.14 -4.52 -4.16
CA GLY A 531 -51.12 -4.75 -5.21
C GLY A 531 -50.62 -5.64 -6.36
N PHE A 532 -49.69 -6.56 -6.09
CA PHE A 532 -49.15 -7.53 -7.05
C PHE A 532 -49.57 -8.96 -6.70
N SER A 533 -49.49 -9.88 -7.67
CA SER A 533 -49.82 -11.30 -7.50
C SER A 533 -48.67 -12.22 -7.92
N VAL A 534 -48.63 -13.45 -7.38
CA VAL A 534 -47.61 -14.45 -7.73
C VAL A 534 -47.66 -14.83 -9.21
N ALA A 535 -48.84 -14.78 -9.85
CA ALA A 535 -49.00 -15.07 -11.27
C ALA A 535 -48.18 -14.12 -12.17
N GLU A 536 -47.92 -12.90 -11.71
CA GLU A 536 -47.12 -11.90 -12.45
C GLU A 536 -45.60 -12.18 -12.41
N LEU A 537 -45.14 -13.14 -11.60
CA LEU A 537 -43.73 -13.48 -11.48
C LEU A 537 -43.22 -14.43 -12.57
N TYR A 538 -44.12 -15.08 -13.31
CA TYR A 538 -43.75 -15.99 -14.39
C TYR A 538 -43.30 -15.21 -15.63
N PRO A 539 -42.14 -15.52 -16.24
CA PRO A 539 -41.64 -14.84 -17.43
C PRO A 539 -42.61 -14.94 -18.61
N THR A 540 -42.78 -13.85 -19.37
CA THR A 540 -43.68 -13.76 -20.52
C THR A 540 -43.34 -14.72 -21.66
N ALA A 541 -42.09 -15.19 -21.77
CA ALA A 541 -41.67 -16.18 -22.76
C ALA A 541 -42.23 -17.60 -22.50
N ARG A 542 -42.64 -17.91 -21.26
CA ARG A 542 -43.37 -19.15 -20.90
C ARG A 542 -44.89 -18.99 -20.98
N ALA A 543 -45.40 -17.80 -21.34
CA ALA A 543 -46.82 -17.47 -21.28
C ALA A 543 -47.70 -18.08 -22.39
N ALA A 544 -47.11 -18.79 -23.37
CA ALA A 544 -47.88 -19.55 -24.36
C ALA A 544 -48.54 -20.80 -23.72
N ASP A 545 -47.96 -21.34 -22.66
CA ASP A 545 -48.55 -22.37 -21.79
C ASP A 545 -48.69 -21.79 -20.38
N ARG A 546 -49.88 -21.34 -20.00
CA ARG A 546 -50.21 -20.83 -18.66
C ARG A 546 -50.20 -21.93 -17.60
N ASP A 547 -49.13 -22.70 -17.49
CA ASP A 547 -48.99 -23.71 -16.44
C ASP A 547 -48.33 -23.09 -15.21
N THR A 548 -49.07 -22.23 -14.51
CA THR A 548 -48.70 -21.67 -13.19
C THR A 548 -48.61 -22.76 -12.10
N ALA A 549 -48.84 -24.04 -12.47
CA ALA A 549 -48.66 -25.20 -11.62
C ALA A 549 -47.22 -25.74 -11.58
N GLN A 550 -46.28 -25.20 -12.37
CA GLN A 550 -44.87 -25.60 -12.28
C GLN A 550 -44.13 -24.84 -11.15
N PRO A 551 -43.23 -25.50 -10.41
CA PRO A 551 -42.37 -24.82 -9.43
C PRO A 551 -41.46 -23.81 -10.12
N LEU A 552 -41.43 -22.58 -9.60
CA LEU A 552 -40.55 -21.51 -10.06
C LEU A 552 -39.73 -21.02 -8.87
N ASP A 553 -38.42 -21.20 -8.92
CA ASP A 553 -37.53 -20.64 -7.91
C ASP A 553 -37.49 -19.12 -8.02
N ILE A 554 -37.48 -18.42 -6.89
CA ILE A 554 -37.45 -16.96 -6.84
C ILE A 554 -36.26 -16.36 -7.62
N SER A 555 -35.15 -17.10 -7.79
CA SER A 555 -34.01 -16.66 -8.60
C SER A 555 -34.30 -16.52 -10.09
N GLU A 556 -35.30 -17.25 -10.59
CA GLU A 556 -35.78 -17.25 -11.97
C GLU A 556 -37.06 -16.42 -12.16
N ALA A 557 -37.61 -15.85 -11.08
CA ALA A 557 -38.81 -15.04 -11.12
C ALA A 557 -38.56 -13.64 -11.72
N ALA A 558 -39.49 -13.15 -12.54
CA ALA A 558 -39.43 -11.85 -13.19
C ALA A 558 -39.73 -10.70 -12.21
N LEU A 559 -38.78 -10.43 -11.31
CA LEU A 559 -38.91 -9.50 -10.18
C LEU A 559 -38.36 -8.10 -10.45
N PHE A 560 -37.55 -7.89 -11.48
CA PHE A 560 -36.79 -6.63 -11.63
C PHE A 560 -37.19 -5.91 -12.90
N PRO A 561 -37.98 -4.81 -12.81
CA PRO A 561 -38.30 -3.97 -13.96
C PRO A 561 -37.04 -3.32 -14.55
N VAL A 562 -36.94 -3.34 -15.88
CA VAL A 562 -35.92 -2.61 -16.65
C VAL A 562 -36.48 -1.23 -16.99
N CYS A 563 -35.94 -0.22 -16.35
CA CYS A 563 -36.36 1.17 -16.49
C CYS A 563 -35.49 1.90 -17.52
N VAL A 564 -36.13 2.80 -18.27
CA VAL A 564 -35.47 3.65 -19.27
C VAL A 564 -35.06 5.00 -18.66
N THR A 565 -35.84 5.51 -17.71
CA THR A 565 -35.57 6.83 -17.08
C THR A 565 -35.25 6.71 -15.59
N GLN A 566 -34.49 7.68 -15.07
CA GLN A 566 -34.19 7.78 -13.64
C GLN A 566 -35.46 7.98 -12.78
N GLN A 567 -36.50 8.60 -13.34
CA GLN A 567 -37.77 8.76 -12.65
C GLN A 567 -38.49 7.41 -12.47
N GLN A 568 -38.53 6.57 -13.51
CA GLN A 568 -39.09 5.22 -13.42
C GLN A 568 -38.39 4.36 -12.37
N LEU A 569 -37.05 4.44 -12.29
CA LEU A 569 -36.26 3.78 -11.24
C LEU A 569 -36.70 4.25 -9.84
N GLY A 570 -36.77 5.58 -9.63
CA GLY A 570 -37.14 6.16 -8.34
C GLY A 570 -38.58 5.84 -7.91
N ASP A 571 -39.51 5.78 -8.86
CA ASP A 571 -40.92 5.44 -8.60
C ASP A 571 -41.09 3.96 -8.24
N PHE A 572 -40.42 3.06 -8.96
CA PHE A 572 -40.45 1.64 -8.61
C PHE A 572 -39.74 1.36 -7.27
N LEU A 573 -38.55 1.93 -7.06
CA LEU A 573 -37.82 1.76 -5.80
C LEU A 573 -38.63 2.26 -4.60
N TYR A 574 -39.34 3.39 -4.75
CA TYR A 574 -40.24 3.89 -3.72
C TYR A 574 -41.27 2.85 -3.31
N VAL A 575 -41.99 2.25 -4.26
CA VAL A 575 -43.00 1.21 -3.98
C VAL A 575 -42.35 -0.06 -3.44
N ALA A 576 -41.19 -0.46 -3.97
CA ALA A 576 -40.50 -1.66 -3.54
C ALA A 576 -40.03 -1.58 -2.08
N THR A 577 -39.60 -0.40 -1.61
CA THR A 577 -39.01 -0.22 -0.27
C THR A 577 -40.02 0.23 0.79
N LEU A 578 -41.31 0.32 0.50
CA LEU A 578 -42.33 0.66 1.51
C LEU A 578 -42.36 -0.36 2.67
N SER A 579 -42.42 0.13 3.91
CA SER A 579 -42.65 -0.74 5.07
C SER A 579 -44.07 -1.33 5.05
N LEU A 580 -44.24 -2.53 5.61
CA LEU A 580 -45.56 -3.19 5.69
C LEU A 580 -46.59 -2.29 6.39
N GLU A 581 -46.18 -1.67 7.51
CA GLU A 581 -47.00 -0.75 8.31
C GLU A 581 -47.52 0.45 7.51
N ALA A 582 -46.69 0.98 6.61
CA ALA A 582 -47.07 2.10 5.73
C ALA A 582 -48.14 1.68 4.71
N THR A 583 -48.13 0.41 4.29
CA THR A 583 -49.10 -0.13 3.31
C THR A 583 -50.41 -0.63 3.93
N THR A 584 -50.42 -1.03 5.20
CA THR A 584 -51.59 -1.68 5.85
C THR A 584 -52.40 -0.79 6.79
N GLY A 585 -51.88 0.38 7.19
CA GLY A 585 -52.68 1.43 7.85
C GLY A 585 -51.96 2.23 8.93
N GLY A 586 -52.02 3.57 8.82
CA GLY A 586 -51.97 4.51 9.95
C GLY A 586 -50.68 5.28 10.24
N GLY A 587 -49.53 4.98 9.61
CA GLY A 587 -48.26 5.66 9.91
C GLY A 587 -47.42 5.92 8.66
N ALA A 588 -47.07 7.21 8.45
CA ALA A 588 -46.48 7.82 7.26
C ALA A 588 -47.44 7.95 6.05
N ALA A 589 -47.65 9.19 5.59
CA ALA A 589 -48.45 9.49 4.41
C ALA A 589 -47.80 8.89 3.16
N VAL A 590 -48.24 7.69 2.75
CA VAL A 590 -47.87 7.11 1.45
C VAL A 590 -48.37 8.06 0.37
N ASP A 591 -47.45 8.62 -0.40
CA ASP A 591 -47.79 9.43 -1.57
C ASP A 591 -48.56 8.57 -2.60
N PRO A 592 -49.86 8.81 -2.81
CA PRO A 592 -50.69 8.00 -3.69
C PRO A 592 -50.30 8.16 -5.17
N VAL A 593 -49.73 9.30 -5.54
CA VAL A 593 -49.27 9.56 -6.91
C VAL A 593 -48.04 8.71 -7.21
N ARG A 594 -47.06 8.71 -6.30
CA ARG A 594 -45.85 7.88 -6.45
C ARG A 594 -46.12 6.39 -6.32
N LEU A 595 -47.08 5.99 -5.47
CA LEU A 595 -47.52 4.60 -5.39
C LEU A 595 -48.10 4.10 -6.72
N SER A 596 -49.00 4.87 -7.32
CA SER A 596 -49.60 4.56 -8.63
C SER A 596 -48.54 4.53 -9.74
N ALA A 597 -47.61 5.50 -9.74
CA ALA A 597 -46.51 5.55 -10.71
C ALA A 597 -45.62 4.30 -10.62
N GLY A 598 -45.15 3.91 -9.43
CA GLY A 598 -44.31 2.72 -9.26
C GLY A 598 -45.01 1.40 -9.59
N GLN A 599 -46.31 1.28 -9.27
CA GLN A 599 -47.13 0.13 -9.71
C GLN A 599 -47.29 0.09 -11.24
N SER A 600 -47.41 1.25 -11.89
CA SER A 600 -47.43 1.34 -13.35
C SER A 600 -46.10 0.89 -13.95
N VAL A 601 -44.96 1.32 -13.40
CA VAL A 601 -43.63 0.86 -13.82
C VAL A 601 -43.53 -0.66 -13.75
N TRP A 602 -43.93 -1.27 -12.62
CA TRP A 602 -43.92 -2.73 -12.47
C TRP A 602 -44.70 -3.46 -13.56
N ARG A 603 -45.91 -2.99 -13.91
CA ARG A 603 -46.80 -3.69 -14.86
C ARG A 603 -46.51 -3.39 -16.32
N THR A 604 -45.91 -2.25 -16.64
CA THR A 604 -45.69 -1.79 -18.02
C THR A 604 -44.29 -2.07 -18.54
N GLN A 605 -43.27 -2.02 -17.68
CA GLN A 605 -41.89 -2.24 -18.10
C GLN A 605 -41.56 -3.73 -18.19
N PRO A 606 -40.65 -4.13 -19.10
CA PRO A 606 -40.15 -5.50 -19.15
C PRO A 606 -39.45 -5.85 -17.83
N ARG A 607 -39.73 -7.04 -17.29
CA ARG A 607 -39.14 -7.53 -16.03
C ARG A 607 -38.17 -8.68 -16.31
N VAL A 608 -37.05 -8.67 -15.61
CA VAL A 608 -36.00 -9.69 -15.68
C VAL A 608 -35.84 -10.39 -14.33
N SER A 609 -35.35 -11.63 -14.34
CA SER A 609 -34.99 -12.37 -13.14
C SER A 609 -33.55 -12.10 -12.69
N ALA A 610 -33.16 -12.57 -11.49
CA ALA A 610 -31.76 -12.47 -11.08
C ALA A 610 -30.84 -13.29 -11.97
N MET A 611 -31.31 -14.42 -12.47
CA MET A 611 -30.57 -15.27 -13.40
C MET A 611 -30.42 -14.63 -14.79
N ASP A 612 -31.41 -13.86 -15.24
CA ASP A 612 -31.31 -13.09 -16.48
C ASP A 612 -30.26 -11.97 -16.36
N LEU A 613 -30.16 -11.31 -15.20
CA LEU A 613 -29.14 -10.27 -14.96
C LEU A 613 -27.70 -10.79 -15.07
N LEU A 614 -27.44 -12.08 -14.84
CA LEU A 614 -26.11 -12.69 -15.07
C LEU A 614 -25.73 -12.79 -16.55
N ARG A 615 -26.70 -12.61 -17.44
CA ARG A 615 -26.53 -12.68 -18.90
C ARG A 615 -26.66 -11.31 -19.55
N LEU A 616 -27.57 -10.49 -19.04
CA LEU A 616 -27.97 -9.23 -19.66
C LEU A 616 -27.18 -8.01 -19.15
N ALA A 617 -26.40 -8.14 -18.08
CA ALA A 617 -25.65 -7.03 -17.51
C ALA A 617 -24.62 -6.45 -18.50
N ASP A 618 -24.66 -5.12 -18.68
CA ASP A 618 -23.66 -4.37 -19.46
C ASP A 618 -22.44 -4.08 -18.57
N VAL A 619 -21.49 -5.03 -18.56
CA VAL A 619 -20.22 -4.90 -17.83
C VAL A 619 -19.45 -3.62 -18.22
N PRO A 620 -19.28 -3.28 -19.51
CA PRO A 620 -18.69 -2.00 -19.91
C PRO A 620 -19.35 -0.77 -19.27
N ALA A 621 -20.68 -0.71 -19.20
CA ALA A 621 -21.38 0.42 -18.57
C ALA A 621 -21.13 0.49 -17.06
N ILE A 622 -21.11 -0.66 -16.39
CA ILE A 622 -20.78 -0.74 -14.95
C ILE A 622 -19.36 -0.20 -14.71
N LEU A 623 -18.38 -0.63 -15.50
CA LEU A 623 -17.00 -0.16 -15.37
C LEU A 623 -16.88 1.35 -15.64
N ARG A 624 -17.51 1.87 -16.70
CA ARG A 624 -17.52 3.32 -17.00
C ARG A 624 -18.11 4.15 -15.85
N ASN A 625 -19.16 3.66 -15.20
CA ASN A 625 -19.75 4.31 -14.03
C ASN A 625 -18.75 4.36 -12.86
N ASN A 626 -18.00 3.27 -12.63
CA ASN A 626 -16.97 3.24 -11.60
C ASN A 626 -15.85 4.25 -11.90
N GLU A 627 -15.39 4.32 -13.16
CA GLU A 627 -14.35 5.27 -13.59
C GLU A 627 -14.80 6.74 -13.46
N TYR A 628 -16.07 7.03 -13.74
CA TYR A 628 -16.64 8.37 -13.59
C TYR A 628 -16.48 8.89 -12.15
N TYR A 629 -16.90 8.09 -11.16
CA TYR A 629 -16.80 8.50 -9.76
C TYR A 629 -15.36 8.49 -9.24
N GLU A 630 -14.53 7.54 -9.67
CA GLU A 630 -13.11 7.50 -9.33
C GLU A 630 -12.40 8.77 -9.80
N ARG A 631 -12.65 9.19 -11.05
CA ARG A 631 -12.12 10.43 -11.63
C ARG A 631 -12.51 11.65 -10.79
N ARG A 632 -13.80 11.79 -10.43
CA ARG A 632 -14.28 12.90 -9.59
C ARG A 632 -13.61 12.94 -8.23
N MET A 633 -13.49 11.79 -7.58
CA MET A 633 -12.85 11.68 -6.27
C MET A 633 -11.37 12.07 -6.33
N LEU A 634 -10.64 11.59 -7.34
CA LEU A 634 -9.23 11.94 -7.54
C LEU A 634 -9.05 13.43 -7.78
N THR A 635 -9.88 14.04 -8.62
CA THR A 635 -9.85 15.50 -8.84
C THR A 635 -10.01 16.27 -7.52
N LEU A 636 -10.99 15.88 -6.69
CA LEU A 636 -11.22 16.52 -5.39
C LEU A 636 -10.02 16.31 -4.43
N MET A 637 -9.53 15.09 -4.33
CA MET A 637 -8.39 14.75 -3.48
C MET A 637 -7.15 15.57 -3.86
N LEU A 638 -6.83 15.66 -5.15
CA LEU A 638 -5.69 16.43 -5.65
C LEU A 638 -5.87 17.93 -5.42
N ALA A 639 -7.09 18.45 -5.60
CA ALA A 639 -7.39 19.85 -5.31
C ALA A 639 -7.15 20.20 -3.83
N LEU A 640 -7.59 19.33 -2.91
CA LEU A 640 -7.43 19.52 -1.46
C LEU A 640 -5.98 19.38 -0.99
N VAL A 641 -5.22 18.46 -1.58
CA VAL A 641 -3.79 18.30 -1.27
C VAL A 641 -2.98 19.46 -1.83
N GLY A 642 -3.29 19.91 -3.04
CA GLY A 642 -2.64 21.07 -3.67
C GLY A 642 -2.97 22.42 -3.02
N ALA A 643 -4.14 22.56 -2.38
CA ALA A 643 -4.61 23.81 -1.77
C ALA A 643 -4.10 24.07 -0.34
N ASN A 644 -3.17 23.26 0.19
CA ASN A 644 -2.74 23.31 1.58
C ASN A 644 -2.32 24.75 2.03
N PRO A 645 -2.88 25.32 3.11
CA PRO A 645 -2.55 26.67 3.57
C PRO A 645 -1.08 26.88 3.97
N VAL A 646 -0.27 25.82 4.11
CA VAL A 646 1.21 25.94 4.18
C VAL A 646 1.79 26.63 2.93
N PHE A 647 1.09 26.60 1.79
CA PHE A 647 1.43 27.37 0.59
C PHE A 647 1.19 28.88 0.73
N GLN A 648 0.55 29.37 1.81
CA GLN A 648 0.13 30.78 1.96
C GLN A 648 0.80 31.57 3.10
N GLY A 649 1.68 31.00 3.91
CA GLY A 649 2.45 31.77 4.90
C GLY A 649 2.78 31.01 6.17
N GLY A 650 3.92 31.35 6.76
CA GLY A 650 4.48 30.68 7.94
C GLY A 650 3.56 30.67 9.17
N CYS A 651 3.88 29.73 10.07
CA CYS A 651 3.42 29.60 11.45
C CYS A 651 2.51 30.73 11.96
N SER A 652 1.23 30.42 12.17
CA SER A 652 0.43 31.09 13.18
C SER A 652 -0.33 30.07 14.01
N SER A 653 0.37 29.47 14.97
CA SER A 653 -0.28 29.02 16.20
C SER A 653 -0.70 30.28 16.96
N VAL A 654 -1.97 30.64 16.96
CA VAL A 654 -2.47 31.72 17.83
C VAL A 654 -3.56 31.20 18.74
N VAL A 655 -3.15 31.05 20.00
CA VAL A 655 -4.01 31.08 21.18
C VAL A 655 -4.86 32.36 21.10
N SER A 656 -6.17 32.19 21.21
CA SER A 656 -7.16 33.27 21.25
C SER A 656 -6.88 34.27 22.36
N VAL A 657 -6.68 35.54 22.02
CA VAL A 657 -6.86 36.70 22.91
C VAL A 657 -7.73 37.73 22.17
N PRO A 658 -8.76 38.32 22.80
CA PRO A 658 -9.75 39.15 22.11
C PRO A 658 -9.35 40.64 22.02
N ASN A 659 -9.91 41.30 21.00
CA ASN A 659 -10.12 42.75 20.80
C ASN A 659 -9.01 43.59 20.15
N THR A 660 -9.17 43.93 18.86
CA THR A 660 -9.49 45.28 18.35
C THR A 660 -9.70 45.26 16.82
N PRO A 661 -10.55 46.14 16.23
CA PRO A 661 -10.85 46.09 14.80
C PRO A 661 -9.93 47.03 14.01
N MET A 662 -9.11 46.49 13.11
CA MET A 662 -8.49 47.28 12.02
C MET A 662 -8.76 46.62 10.67
N ALA A 663 -9.11 47.45 9.70
CA ALA A 663 -9.64 47.10 8.39
C ALA A 663 -8.67 46.28 7.54
N THR A 664 -9.14 45.12 7.08
CA THR A 664 -8.49 44.28 6.05
C THR A 664 -8.82 44.79 4.64
N PRO A 665 -7.84 44.88 3.72
CA PRO A 665 -8.13 45.06 2.30
C PRO A 665 -8.74 43.76 1.74
N ALA A 666 -9.65 43.90 0.78
CA ALA A 666 -10.43 42.80 0.22
C ALA A 666 -9.53 41.76 -0.49
N LEU A 667 -9.27 40.63 0.18
CA LEU A 667 -8.85 39.40 -0.48
C LEU A 667 -9.99 38.88 -1.35
N SER A 668 -9.68 38.47 -2.56
CA SER A 668 -10.60 37.75 -3.44
C SER A 668 -11.14 36.52 -2.72
N SER A 669 -12.47 36.42 -2.69
CA SER A 669 -13.21 35.40 -1.94
C SER A 669 -12.85 33.99 -2.40
N VAL A 670 -12.01 33.29 -1.64
CA VAL A 670 -11.96 31.83 -1.65
C VAL A 670 -13.28 31.37 -1.04
N ARG A 671 -14.13 30.65 -1.80
CA ARG A 671 -15.35 30.03 -1.25
C ARG A 671 -14.92 29.20 -0.02
N PRO A 672 -15.53 29.36 1.17
CA PRO A 672 -15.18 28.56 2.34
C PRO A 672 -15.35 27.08 2.01
N SER A 673 -14.33 26.26 2.26
CA SER A 673 -14.44 24.82 2.11
C SER A 673 -15.49 24.29 3.08
N VAL A 674 -16.47 23.53 2.57
CA VAL A 674 -17.52 22.90 3.40
C VAL A 674 -16.96 21.75 4.25
N LEU A 675 -15.77 21.26 3.89
CA LEU A 675 -15.00 20.33 4.73
C LEU A 675 -14.34 21.10 5.87
N SER A 676 -14.49 20.58 7.10
CA SER A 676 -13.74 21.09 8.25
C SER A 676 -12.23 20.93 8.04
N ASP A 677 -11.43 21.80 8.65
CA ASP A 677 -9.96 21.73 8.58
C ASP A 677 -9.43 20.35 9.01
N SER A 678 -10.06 19.73 10.00
CA SER A 678 -9.76 18.37 10.47
C SER A 678 -9.97 17.32 9.37
N MET A 679 -11.03 17.45 8.56
CA MET A 679 -11.27 16.55 7.43
C MET A 679 -10.26 16.78 6.31
N ILE A 680 -9.88 18.03 6.03
CA ILE A 680 -8.88 18.35 5.02
C ILE A 680 -7.52 17.76 5.42
N ALA A 681 -7.08 17.98 6.67
CA ALA A 681 -5.84 17.42 7.20
C ALA A 681 -5.84 15.88 7.15
N LEU A 682 -6.97 15.25 7.48
CA LEU A 682 -7.14 13.81 7.39
C LEU A 682 -6.94 13.29 5.96
N LEU A 683 -7.52 13.95 4.97
CA LEU A 683 -7.41 13.55 3.57
C LEU A 683 -5.99 13.74 3.04
N GLN A 684 -5.34 14.84 3.40
CA GLN A 684 -3.95 15.10 3.07
C GLN A 684 -3.04 14.03 3.66
N GLN A 685 -3.26 13.66 4.92
CA GLN A 685 -2.52 12.58 5.57
C GLN A 685 -2.75 11.24 4.85
N GLN A 686 -4.00 10.92 4.50
CA GLN A 686 -4.33 9.68 3.81
C GLN A 686 -3.72 9.61 2.40
N PHE A 687 -3.73 10.71 1.66
CA PHE A 687 -3.02 10.80 0.38
C PHE A 687 -1.54 10.44 0.54
N SER A 688 -0.88 10.96 1.58
CA SER A 688 0.53 10.65 1.88
C SER A 688 0.80 9.22 2.34
N LEU A 689 -0.24 8.38 2.50
CA LEU A 689 -0.14 6.95 2.81
C LEU A 689 -0.40 6.05 1.59
N LEU A 690 -0.97 6.59 0.51
CA LEU A 690 -1.22 5.83 -0.71
C LEU A 690 0.09 5.55 -1.45
N ASP A 691 0.14 4.45 -2.21
CA ASP A 691 1.16 4.23 -3.24
C ASP A 691 0.95 5.26 -4.36
N LEU A 692 1.70 6.36 -4.28
CA LEU A 692 1.52 7.53 -5.12
C LEU A 692 1.93 7.27 -6.57
N SER A 693 2.83 6.32 -6.84
CA SER A 693 3.16 5.92 -8.21
C SER A 693 1.94 5.28 -8.90
N ARG A 694 1.18 4.46 -8.18
CA ARG A 694 -0.06 3.87 -8.71
C ARG A 694 -1.18 4.88 -8.88
N VAL A 695 -1.33 5.77 -7.90
CA VAL A 695 -2.28 6.89 -8.01
C VAL A 695 -1.92 7.73 -9.23
N ALA A 696 -0.63 7.99 -9.46
CA ALA A 696 -0.16 8.77 -10.61
C ALA A 696 -0.48 8.09 -11.94
N LYS A 697 -0.24 6.77 -12.04
CA LYS A 697 -0.65 5.98 -13.21
C LYS A 697 -2.15 6.10 -13.46
N ARG A 698 -2.97 5.97 -12.41
CA ARG A 698 -4.43 6.06 -12.53
C ARG A 698 -4.91 7.45 -12.93
N VAL A 699 -4.26 8.50 -12.45
CA VAL A 699 -4.51 9.90 -12.83
C VAL A 699 -4.24 10.14 -14.31
N VAL A 700 -3.16 9.58 -14.85
CA VAL A 700 -2.82 9.65 -16.29
C VAL A 700 -3.83 8.85 -17.12
N GLU A 701 -4.20 7.64 -16.70
CA GLU A 701 -5.19 6.79 -17.39
C GLU A 701 -6.58 7.45 -17.47
N LEU A 702 -7.03 8.08 -16.39
CA LEU A 702 -8.34 8.73 -16.30
C LEU A 702 -8.36 10.15 -16.90
N GLY A 703 -7.20 10.69 -17.30
CA GLY A 703 -7.09 12.07 -17.79
C GLY A 703 -7.56 13.08 -16.74
N VAL A 704 -7.11 12.93 -15.49
CA VAL A 704 -7.39 13.88 -14.41
C VAL A 704 -6.43 15.07 -14.53
N THR A 705 -6.99 16.28 -14.60
CA THR A 705 -6.21 17.53 -14.67
C THR A 705 -5.53 17.79 -13.33
N LEU A 706 -4.25 18.18 -13.36
CA LEU A 706 -3.56 18.65 -12.16
C LEU A 706 -4.17 20.00 -11.68
N PRO A 707 -4.08 20.36 -10.39
CA PRO A 707 -4.53 21.67 -9.93
C PRO A 707 -3.64 22.80 -10.51
N ARG A 708 -4.25 23.88 -11.04
CA ARG A 708 -3.51 25.06 -11.55
C ARG A 708 -2.74 25.82 -10.46
N ARG A 709 -3.16 25.70 -9.19
CA ARG A 709 -2.52 26.34 -8.03
C ARG A 709 -1.63 25.36 -7.29
N SER A 710 -0.46 25.06 -7.85
CA SER A 710 0.69 24.72 -7.01
C SER A 710 1.52 26.00 -6.98
N GLY A 711 1.81 26.54 -5.79
CA GLY A 711 2.38 27.90 -5.58
C GLY A 711 3.78 28.15 -6.14
N THR A 712 4.16 27.51 -7.24
CA THR A 712 5.49 27.60 -7.86
C THR A 712 5.46 28.12 -9.30
N THR A 713 4.30 28.40 -9.89
CA THR A 713 4.20 28.77 -11.32
C THR A 713 4.03 30.26 -11.60
N GLU A 714 3.68 31.12 -10.64
CA GLU A 714 3.50 32.57 -10.90
C GLU A 714 4.50 33.50 -10.17
N GLU A 715 5.25 33.03 -9.17
CA GLU A 715 6.18 33.89 -8.42
C GLU A 715 7.65 33.85 -8.88
N TRP A 716 7.97 33.11 -9.96
CA TRP A 716 9.36 32.98 -10.43
C TRP A 716 9.64 33.52 -11.84
N ASP A 717 8.68 34.22 -12.45
CA ASP A 717 8.90 34.97 -13.71
C ASP A 717 9.38 36.42 -13.45
N GLY A 718 9.92 36.70 -12.27
CA GLY A 718 10.41 38.03 -11.91
C GLY A 718 11.37 38.05 -10.73
N VAL A 719 12.40 37.19 -10.70
CA VAL A 719 13.53 37.37 -9.78
C VAL A 719 14.84 37.30 -10.55
N ASP A 720 15.20 38.43 -11.14
CA ASP A 720 16.58 38.76 -11.40
C ASP A 720 17.34 38.80 -10.06
N ALA A 721 18.57 38.32 -10.10
CA ALA A 721 19.48 38.20 -8.96
C ALA A 721 19.69 39.54 -8.23
N THR A 722 19.05 39.75 -7.07
CA THR A 722 19.59 40.55 -5.97
C THR A 722 18.89 40.19 -4.65
N ALA A 723 19.67 39.74 -3.67
CA ALA A 723 19.22 39.50 -2.30
C ALA A 723 18.81 40.83 -1.63
N LYS A 724 17.60 40.88 -1.07
CA LYS A 724 17.23 41.88 -0.05
C LYS A 724 16.57 41.21 1.16
N THR A 725 17.24 41.41 2.28
CA THR A 725 16.89 41.14 3.67
C THR A 725 15.48 41.62 4.04
N VAL A 726 14.71 40.75 4.70
CA VAL A 726 13.49 41.11 5.44
C VAL A 726 13.78 40.97 6.93
N SER A 727 13.76 42.10 7.63
CA SER A 727 13.86 42.24 9.09
C SER A 727 12.47 42.23 9.73
N LEU A 728 12.26 41.44 10.79
CA LEU A 728 11.02 41.40 11.59
C LEU A 728 11.32 41.19 13.09
N PRO A 729 10.38 41.55 14.00
CA PRO A 729 10.67 42.34 15.20
C PRO A 729 10.64 41.58 16.54
N HIS A 730 11.01 42.31 17.58
CA HIS A 730 11.25 41.95 18.99
C HIS A 730 10.22 41.08 19.73
N GLN A 731 10.79 40.15 20.54
CA GLN A 731 10.47 39.65 21.90
C GLN A 731 9.10 39.94 22.56
N PRO A 732 8.58 38.99 23.37
CA PRO A 732 8.84 39.04 24.82
C PRO A 732 9.07 37.68 25.52
N ASP A 733 9.32 37.79 26.84
CA ASP A 733 10.10 36.95 27.75
C ASP A 733 9.43 35.72 28.42
N SER A 734 10.33 34.88 28.96
CA SER A 734 10.23 33.98 30.13
C SER A 734 9.45 32.66 30.04
N ILE A 735 10.21 31.55 30.17
CA ILE A 735 9.73 30.21 30.52
C ILE A 735 10.48 29.78 31.78
N GLU A 736 9.74 29.45 32.84
CA GLU A 736 10.28 28.76 34.02
C GLU A 736 10.37 27.24 33.79
N SER A 737 11.46 26.68 34.30
CA SER A 737 11.94 25.31 34.25
C SER A 737 11.12 24.32 35.08
N PHE A 738 11.02 23.05 34.64
CA PHE A 738 10.79 21.92 35.54
C PHE A 738 11.59 20.67 35.12
N GLY A 739 12.55 20.30 35.98
CA GLY A 739 12.49 19.07 36.78
C GLY A 739 12.85 17.74 36.11
N SER A 740 14.05 17.27 36.43
CA SER A 740 14.53 15.89 36.31
C SER A 740 13.66 14.87 37.05
N ASP A 741 13.57 13.64 36.54
CA ASP A 741 13.85 12.45 37.34
C ASP A 741 14.16 11.24 36.45
N ALA A 742 15.25 10.58 36.80
CA ALA A 742 15.72 9.32 36.27
C ALA A 742 15.42 8.23 37.29
N ASP A 743 14.88 7.07 36.88
CA ASP A 743 15.37 5.78 37.37
C ASP A 743 14.77 4.54 36.68
N ALA A 744 15.64 3.54 36.54
CA ALA A 744 15.41 2.08 36.65
C ALA A 744 14.88 1.22 35.45
N THR A 745 15.87 0.61 34.78
CA THR A 745 16.10 -0.86 34.58
C THR A 745 15.12 -1.79 33.84
N ALA A 746 15.66 -2.35 32.75
CA ALA A 746 15.71 -3.78 32.37
C ALA A 746 14.43 -4.65 32.42
N SER A 747 13.71 -4.72 31.29
CA SER A 747 13.36 -5.95 30.55
C SER A 747 12.24 -5.61 29.57
N SER A 748 12.54 -5.40 28.28
CA SER A 748 11.47 -5.27 27.27
C SER A 748 12.01 -5.22 25.83
N TRP A 749 12.13 -6.40 25.22
CA TRP A 749 12.09 -6.51 23.75
C TRP A 749 10.64 -6.55 23.21
N ALA A 750 9.64 -6.72 24.08
CA ALA A 750 8.24 -6.89 23.70
C ALA A 750 7.36 -5.62 23.77
N ARG A 751 7.68 -4.61 24.59
CA ARG A 751 6.81 -3.42 24.74
C ARG A 751 6.92 -2.39 23.61
N ILE A 752 7.86 -2.54 22.68
CA ILE A 752 7.96 -1.62 21.53
C ILE A 752 6.86 -1.91 20.49
N PHE A 753 6.29 -3.11 20.49
CA PHE A 753 5.26 -3.51 19.53
C PHE A 753 3.85 -3.68 20.12
N THR A 754 3.71 -3.60 21.44
CA THR A 754 2.43 -3.71 22.13
C THR A 754 2.49 -2.94 23.45
N ASP A 755 1.84 -1.78 23.55
CA ASP A 755 1.29 -1.36 24.84
C ASP A 755 -0.02 -0.59 24.66
N GLU A 756 -1.12 -1.34 24.75
CA GLU A 756 -2.34 -0.85 25.38
C GLU A 756 -2.19 -1.09 26.89
N ARG A 757 -2.09 0.01 27.66
CA ARG A 757 -2.62 0.26 29.03
C ARG A 757 -1.62 0.97 29.95
N SER A 758 -1.90 2.25 30.21
CA SER A 758 -1.53 2.90 31.47
C SER A 758 -2.56 2.53 32.55
N PRO A 759 -2.20 2.30 33.83
CA PRO A 759 -3.13 1.96 34.91
C PRO A 759 -3.96 3.16 35.43
N ASN A 760 -3.70 4.37 34.97
CA ASN A 760 -4.45 5.57 35.39
C ASN A 760 -5.36 6.03 34.24
N GLY A 761 -6.66 6.17 34.53
CA GLY A 761 -7.77 6.39 33.61
C GLY A 761 -7.78 7.69 32.79
N ASP A 762 -6.64 8.31 32.52
CA ASP A 762 -6.52 9.41 31.56
C ASP A 762 -6.13 8.86 30.19
N ARG A 763 -7.13 8.73 29.30
CA ARG A 763 -6.93 8.47 27.87
C ARG A 763 -6.32 9.71 27.20
N ARG A 764 -5.03 10.00 27.43
CA ARG A 764 -4.25 10.77 26.44
C ARG A 764 -3.83 9.79 25.36
N GLY A 765 -4.52 9.83 24.22
CA GLY A 765 -4.17 9.00 23.06
C GLY A 765 -2.72 9.20 22.66
N ALA A 766 -2.02 8.12 22.32
CA ALA A 766 -0.72 8.20 21.66
C ALA A 766 -0.85 9.15 20.46
N PRO A 767 0.04 10.15 20.29
CA PRO A 767 -0.02 11.02 19.14
C PRO A 767 0.19 10.16 17.90
N LEU A 768 -0.74 10.26 16.96
CA LEU A 768 -0.52 9.80 15.60
C LEU A 768 0.82 10.32 15.11
N CYS A 769 1.58 9.47 14.43
CA CYS A 769 2.65 9.92 13.55
C CYS A 769 2.01 10.71 12.39
N LEU A 770 1.55 11.93 12.68
CA LEU A 770 1.17 12.92 11.70
C LEU A 770 2.45 13.31 10.97
N ALA A 771 2.50 13.02 9.67
CA ALA A 771 3.57 13.53 8.85
C ALA A 771 3.55 15.07 8.94
N PRO A 772 4.67 15.73 9.23
CA PRO A 772 4.74 17.19 9.24
C PRO A 772 4.22 17.75 7.92
N GLY A 773 3.55 18.92 7.95
CA GLY A 773 2.95 19.51 6.75
C GLY A 773 3.91 19.61 5.55
N ARG A 774 5.17 19.99 5.80
CA ARG A 774 6.24 20.02 4.79
C ARG A 774 6.54 18.66 4.16
N ILE A 775 6.49 17.57 4.94
CA ILE A 775 6.69 16.22 4.43
C ILE A 775 5.52 15.82 3.52
N VAL A 776 4.29 16.19 3.86
CA VAL A 776 3.12 15.98 2.97
C VAL A 776 3.29 16.77 1.66
N THR A 777 3.79 18.00 1.73
CA THR A 777 4.13 18.80 0.54
C THR A 777 5.20 18.14 -0.32
N ALA A 778 6.24 17.56 0.30
CA ALA A 778 7.27 16.81 -0.42
C ALA A 778 6.71 15.59 -1.15
N HIS A 779 5.82 14.82 -0.49
CA HIS A 779 5.08 13.71 -1.12
C HIS A 779 4.27 14.18 -2.35
N TYR A 780 3.56 15.31 -2.24
CA TYR A 780 2.78 15.87 -3.34
C TYR A 780 3.65 16.27 -4.54
N HIS A 781 4.76 16.98 -4.31
CA HIS A 781 5.65 17.36 -5.41
C HIS A 781 6.28 16.14 -6.09
N MET A 782 6.69 15.12 -5.34
CA MET A 782 7.21 13.89 -5.93
C MET A 782 6.13 13.14 -6.73
N PHE A 783 4.89 13.12 -6.24
CA PHE A 783 3.75 12.59 -6.96
C PHE A 783 3.50 13.33 -8.29
N VAL A 784 3.48 14.66 -8.29
CA VAL A 784 3.28 15.46 -9.52
C VAL A 784 4.40 15.19 -10.52
N SER A 785 5.65 15.11 -10.05
CA SER A 785 6.79 14.72 -10.88
C SER A 785 6.54 13.37 -11.57
N ARG A 786 6.04 12.37 -10.83
CA ARG A 786 5.74 11.04 -11.38
C ARG A 786 4.57 11.05 -12.37
N VAL A 787 3.53 11.85 -12.13
CA VAL A 787 2.40 12.00 -13.08
C VAL A 787 2.91 12.53 -14.43
N ILE A 788 3.74 13.56 -14.42
CA ILE A 788 4.28 14.17 -15.64
C ILE A 788 5.15 13.17 -16.42
N GLU A 789 6.02 12.44 -15.72
CA GLU A 789 6.85 11.40 -16.36
C GLU A 789 6.02 10.31 -17.01
N LEU A 790 5.04 9.75 -16.29
CA LEU A 790 4.17 8.69 -16.82
C LEU A 790 3.35 9.18 -18.02
N ALA A 791 2.90 10.44 -17.99
CA ALA A 791 2.21 11.04 -19.14
C ALA A 791 3.13 11.18 -20.35
N LEU A 792 4.39 11.60 -20.15
CA LEU A 792 5.40 11.68 -21.22
C LEU A 792 5.78 10.30 -21.76
N GLU A 793 5.99 9.32 -20.89
CA GLU A 793 6.26 7.92 -21.26
C GLU A 793 5.10 7.35 -22.10
N ALA A 794 3.86 7.57 -21.67
CA ALA A 794 2.67 7.13 -22.41
C ALA A 794 2.52 7.83 -23.76
N MET A 795 2.96 9.07 -23.89
CA MET A 795 3.00 9.81 -25.16
C MET A 795 4.09 9.27 -26.10
N ASP A 796 5.26 8.93 -25.55
CA ASP A 796 6.41 8.42 -26.31
C ASP A 796 6.19 6.95 -26.74
N ALA A 797 5.46 6.16 -25.96
CA ALA A 797 5.20 4.73 -26.21
C ALA A 797 3.96 4.43 -27.08
N ALA A 798 3.13 5.43 -27.42
CA ALA A 798 1.87 5.21 -28.12
C ALA A 798 2.06 4.62 -29.54
N GLN A 799 1.35 3.52 -29.82
CA GLN A 799 1.30 2.89 -31.15
C GLN A 799 -0.16 2.66 -31.60
N PRO A 800 -0.63 3.27 -32.71
CA PRO A 800 0.07 4.23 -33.56
C PRO A 800 0.39 5.55 -32.82
N PRO A 801 1.33 6.38 -33.34
CA PRO A 801 1.70 7.65 -32.73
C PRO A 801 0.48 8.54 -32.49
N MET A 802 0.39 9.15 -31.31
CA MET A 802 -0.72 10.03 -30.95
C MET A 802 -0.87 11.21 -31.91
N THR A 803 -2.12 11.62 -32.15
CA THR A 803 -2.41 12.83 -32.94
C THR A 803 -1.90 14.09 -32.21
N ALA A 804 -1.61 15.15 -32.97
CA ALA A 804 -1.14 16.42 -32.40
C ALA A 804 -2.16 17.03 -31.42
N ALA A 805 -3.46 16.88 -31.69
CA ALA A 805 -4.53 17.35 -30.82
C ALA A 805 -4.57 16.59 -29.47
N GLU A 806 -4.43 15.27 -29.50
CA GLU A 806 -4.43 14.43 -28.30
C GLU A 806 -3.14 14.65 -27.49
N LYS A 807 -2.01 14.90 -28.16
CA LYS A 807 -0.77 15.33 -27.50
C LYS A 807 -0.90 16.70 -26.84
N ALA A 808 -1.54 17.67 -27.49
CA ALA A 808 -1.79 19.00 -26.92
C ALA A 808 -2.74 18.91 -25.71
N ARG A 809 -3.80 18.11 -25.79
CA ARG A 809 -4.74 17.86 -24.69
C ARG A 809 -4.05 17.27 -23.47
N ARG A 810 -3.19 16.25 -23.65
CA ARG A 810 -2.45 15.67 -22.51
C ARG A 810 -1.47 16.65 -21.88
N LEU A 811 -0.81 17.46 -22.70
CA LEU A 811 0.08 18.54 -22.22
C LEU A 811 -0.69 19.60 -21.43
N GLU A 812 -1.92 19.94 -21.85
CA GLU A 812 -2.82 20.84 -21.13
C GLU A 812 -3.23 20.28 -19.75
N LEU A 813 -3.48 18.97 -19.62
CA LEU A 813 -3.78 18.34 -18.33
C LEU A 813 -2.63 18.48 -17.31
N LEU A 814 -1.39 18.62 -17.81
CA LEU A 814 -0.18 18.81 -17.01
C LEU A 814 0.17 20.30 -16.79
N HIS A 815 -0.58 21.23 -17.37
CA HIS A 815 -0.26 22.66 -17.45
C HIS A 815 1.11 22.95 -18.07
N ALA A 816 1.51 22.15 -19.07
CA ALA A 816 2.76 22.33 -19.79
C ALA A 816 2.45 22.66 -21.27
N PRO A 817 2.95 23.75 -21.84
CA PRO A 817 2.71 24.07 -23.26
C PRO A 817 3.57 23.21 -24.21
N SER A 818 4.64 22.58 -23.71
CA SER A 818 5.51 21.70 -24.50
C SER A 818 6.06 20.52 -23.69
N ALA A 819 6.44 19.44 -24.39
CA ALA A 819 7.08 18.28 -23.75
C ALA A 819 8.44 18.62 -23.13
N LYS A 820 9.15 19.63 -23.66
CA LYS A 820 10.41 20.12 -23.08
C LYS A 820 10.16 20.79 -21.73
N GLU A 821 9.13 21.61 -21.64
CA GLU A 821 8.73 22.26 -20.40
C GLU A 821 8.20 21.27 -19.38
N ALA A 822 7.43 20.26 -19.81
CA ALA A 822 7.04 19.15 -18.93
C ALA A 822 8.26 18.46 -18.29
N ARG A 823 9.32 18.16 -19.06
CA ARG A 823 10.58 17.59 -18.49
C ARG A 823 11.29 18.55 -17.54
N SER A 824 11.17 19.86 -17.76
CA SER A 824 11.69 20.88 -16.83
C SER A 824 10.90 20.89 -15.51
N LEU A 825 9.57 20.77 -15.58
CA LEU A 825 8.69 20.68 -14.40
C LEU A 825 8.99 19.46 -13.54
N VAL A 826 9.28 18.30 -14.14
CA VAL A 826 9.75 17.10 -13.42
C VAL A 826 10.97 17.42 -12.54
N THR A 827 11.97 18.08 -13.14
CA THR A 827 13.20 18.45 -12.42
C THR A 827 12.91 19.44 -11.29
N ARG A 828 12.04 20.44 -11.55
CA ARG A 828 11.62 21.44 -10.57
C ARG A 828 10.91 20.80 -9.38
N HIS A 829 9.87 20.00 -9.62
CA HIS A 829 9.12 19.36 -8.55
C HIS A 829 9.95 18.36 -7.75
N SER A 830 10.82 17.60 -8.42
CA SER A 830 11.79 16.73 -7.72
C SER A 830 12.66 17.56 -6.78
N ALA A 831 13.26 18.66 -7.25
CA ALA A 831 14.08 19.54 -6.41
C ALA A 831 13.30 20.16 -5.25
N THR A 832 12.05 20.60 -5.48
CA THR A 832 11.19 21.14 -4.41
C THR A 832 10.86 20.09 -3.35
N ALA A 833 10.60 18.84 -3.73
CA ALA A 833 10.33 17.77 -2.77
C ALA A 833 11.51 17.53 -1.82
N PHE A 834 12.73 17.50 -2.37
CA PHE A 834 13.96 17.40 -1.57
C PHE A 834 14.18 18.64 -0.69
N ALA A 835 13.89 19.84 -1.21
CA ALA A 835 14.01 21.08 -0.45
C ALA A 835 13.03 21.13 0.75
N GLU A 836 11.78 20.69 0.58
CA GLU A 836 10.80 20.62 1.66
C GLU A 836 11.19 19.60 2.74
N LEU A 837 11.80 18.47 2.36
CA LEU A 837 12.37 17.52 3.32
C LEU A 837 13.52 18.15 4.11
N CYS A 838 14.45 18.81 3.43
CA CYS A 838 15.55 19.51 4.09
C CYS A 838 15.03 20.57 5.05
N ALA A 839 14.08 21.40 4.62
CA ALA A 839 13.44 22.42 5.44
C ALA A 839 12.73 21.81 6.65
N ALA A 840 11.99 20.69 6.48
CA ALA A 840 11.35 20.01 7.59
C ALA A 840 12.35 19.53 8.65
N ILE A 841 13.48 18.97 8.22
CA ILE A 841 14.53 18.51 9.13
C ILE A 841 15.16 19.71 9.83
N VAL A 842 15.57 20.75 9.09
CA VAL A 842 16.21 21.95 9.65
C VAL A 842 15.28 22.67 10.63
N ASP A 843 14.01 22.88 10.28
CA ASP A 843 12.99 23.52 11.14
C ASP A 843 12.70 22.70 12.42
N SER A 844 12.99 21.39 12.42
CA SER A 844 12.76 20.53 13.59
C SER A 844 13.82 20.66 14.68
N PHE A 845 14.99 21.20 14.35
CA PHE A 845 16.00 21.52 15.35
C PHE A 845 15.78 22.97 15.78
N PRO A 846 15.64 23.25 17.09
CA PRO A 846 15.52 24.62 17.56
C PRO A 846 16.68 25.45 17.01
N GLY A 847 16.43 26.71 16.66
CA GLY A 847 17.45 27.67 16.23
C GLY A 847 18.43 27.99 17.37
N GLU A 848 19.21 26.99 17.78
CA GLU A 848 20.25 27.08 18.80
C GLU A 848 21.37 27.94 18.25
N ARG A 849 21.25 29.23 18.50
CA ARG A 849 22.30 30.20 18.20
C ARG A 849 23.38 30.09 19.27
N HIS A 850 24.64 30.25 18.88
CA HIS A 850 25.79 30.12 19.77
C HIS A 850 26.73 31.31 19.65
N ASN A 851 27.42 31.63 20.75
CA ASN A 851 28.52 32.60 20.75
C ASN A 851 29.84 31.81 20.89
N PRO A 852 30.61 31.61 19.81
CA PRO A 852 31.88 30.91 19.91
C PRO A 852 32.89 31.79 20.68
N GLU A 853 33.58 31.20 21.66
CA GLU A 853 34.60 31.86 22.48
C GLU A 853 35.86 31.02 22.60
N ILE A 854 37.04 31.63 22.51
CA ILE A 854 38.29 30.86 22.60
C ILE A 854 38.41 30.12 23.95
N GLY A 855 38.50 28.79 23.86
CA GLY A 855 38.51 27.82 24.96
C GLY A 855 39.87 27.32 25.39
N VAL A 856 40.91 27.71 24.67
CA VAL A 856 42.27 27.17 24.79
C VAL A 856 43.29 28.29 24.97
N TYR A 857 44.46 27.95 25.51
CA TYR A 857 45.61 28.85 25.48
C TYR A 857 46.15 28.99 24.05
N LEU A 858 46.81 30.12 23.75
CA LEU A 858 47.26 30.44 22.38
C LEU A 858 48.34 29.49 21.83
N ASP A 859 49.03 28.77 22.71
CA ASP A 859 50.03 27.74 22.41
C ASP A 859 49.45 26.32 22.40
N GLN A 860 48.18 26.15 22.77
CA GLN A 860 47.52 24.85 22.76
C GLN A 860 46.93 24.49 21.40
N ILE A 861 46.93 23.19 21.12
CA ILE A 861 46.33 22.58 19.94
C ILE A 861 45.28 21.56 20.38
N ILE A 862 44.10 21.63 19.78
CA ILE A 862 43.08 20.59 19.89
C ILE A 862 43.35 19.54 18.82
N TRP A 863 43.40 18.28 19.22
CA TRP A 863 43.53 17.13 18.32
C TRP A 863 42.31 16.21 18.46
N GLY A 864 41.46 16.23 17.44
CA GLY A 864 40.34 15.31 17.26
C GLY A 864 40.72 14.14 16.36
N ARG A 865 40.29 12.93 16.71
CA ARG A 865 40.52 11.71 15.93
C ARG A 865 39.34 10.76 16.03
N CYS A 866 38.91 10.19 14.90
CA CYS A 866 37.70 9.37 14.84
C CYS A 866 37.90 8.11 13.97
N PRO A 867 37.42 6.93 14.44
CA PRO A 867 37.37 5.73 13.62
C PRO A 867 36.30 5.86 12.52
N ILE A 868 36.30 4.90 11.60
CA ILE A 868 35.25 4.74 10.59
C ILE A 868 34.15 3.80 11.04
N ARG A 869 33.14 3.60 10.20
CA ARG A 869 32.04 2.68 10.46
C ARG A 869 31.85 1.63 9.37
N ILE A 870 31.44 0.43 9.77
CA ILE A 870 30.89 -0.61 8.89
C ILE A 870 29.47 -0.93 9.36
N ASP A 871 28.50 -0.85 8.44
CA ASP A 871 27.12 -1.22 8.73
C ASP A 871 26.94 -2.73 8.55
N LEU A 872 26.41 -3.39 9.57
CA LEU A 872 26.25 -4.84 9.63
C LEU A 872 24.84 -5.26 9.22
N ALA A 873 23.83 -4.53 9.69
CA ALA A 873 22.43 -4.72 9.32
C ALA A 873 21.66 -3.39 9.49
N GLY A 874 20.53 -3.25 8.80
CA GLY A 874 19.60 -2.14 9.03
C GLY A 874 19.87 -0.86 8.21
N ALA A 875 21.00 -0.78 7.51
CA ALA A 875 21.35 0.38 6.69
C ALA A 875 20.23 0.79 5.71
N TRP A 876 20.10 2.09 5.45
CA TRP A 876 19.01 2.77 4.73
C TRP A 876 17.75 3.06 5.56
N THR A 877 17.54 2.38 6.69
CA THR A 877 16.40 2.69 7.57
C THR A 877 16.60 3.98 8.37
N ASP A 878 17.83 4.48 8.42
CA ASP A 878 18.24 5.75 9.02
C ASP A 878 18.01 6.97 8.11
N THR A 879 17.71 6.74 6.83
CA THR A 879 17.66 7.79 5.82
C THR A 879 16.29 8.48 5.80
N PRO A 880 16.21 9.82 5.90
CA PRO A 880 14.96 10.55 5.69
C PRO A 880 14.45 10.44 4.23
N PRO A 881 13.12 10.41 4.00
CA PRO A 881 12.05 10.54 4.98
C PRO A 881 11.70 9.24 5.70
N TYR A 882 12.27 8.08 5.32
CA TYR A 882 11.89 6.79 5.92
C TYR A 882 12.03 6.78 7.45
N THR A 883 13.17 7.22 7.99
CA THR A 883 13.39 7.27 9.44
C THR A 883 12.39 8.19 10.15
N ILE A 884 11.95 9.28 9.52
CA ILE A 884 10.97 10.22 10.08
C ILE A 884 9.60 9.54 10.16
N LEU A 885 9.26 8.76 9.14
CA LEU A 885 7.93 8.19 8.96
C LEU A 885 7.73 6.87 9.69
N SER A 886 8.78 6.04 9.77
CA SER A 886 8.71 4.66 10.25
C SER A 886 9.74 4.33 11.34
N GLY A 887 10.60 5.29 11.71
CA GLY A 887 11.76 5.03 12.53
C GLY A 887 12.87 4.30 11.76
N GLY A 888 13.98 4.03 12.44
CA GLY A 888 15.13 3.36 11.86
C GLY A 888 15.87 2.54 12.90
N SER A 889 16.52 1.47 12.46
CA SER A 889 17.28 0.57 13.32
C SER A 889 18.47 0.03 12.56
N VAL A 890 19.68 0.38 12.99
CA VAL A 890 20.94 0.02 12.32
C VAL A 890 21.87 -0.62 13.34
N ILE A 891 22.47 -1.75 12.99
CA ILE A 891 23.60 -2.33 13.73
C ILE A 891 24.86 -2.02 12.95
N ASN A 892 25.81 -1.34 13.58
CA ASN A 892 27.08 -0.98 12.98
C ASN A 892 28.23 -1.21 13.96
N VAL A 893 29.45 -1.08 13.44
CA VAL A 893 30.69 -1.21 14.21
C VAL A 893 31.64 -0.07 13.88
N ALA A 894 32.25 0.52 14.91
CA ALA A 894 33.35 1.47 14.74
C ALA A 894 34.67 0.72 14.53
N VAL A 895 35.43 1.10 13.51
CA VAL A 895 36.62 0.37 13.05
C VAL A 895 37.80 1.32 12.87
N GLU A 896 38.96 0.90 13.36
CA GLU A 896 40.25 1.51 13.07
C GLU A 896 40.90 0.80 11.90
N LEU A 897 41.63 1.56 11.08
CA LEU A 897 42.34 1.02 9.93
C LEU A 897 43.83 0.99 10.23
N ASN A 898 44.45 -0.18 10.08
CA ASN A 898 45.86 -0.41 10.41
C ASN A 898 46.22 0.06 11.84
N GLY A 899 45.30 -0.13 12.79
CA GLY A 899 45.48 0.24 14.20
C GLY A 899 45.46 1.75 14.50
N GLN A 900 44.94 2.58 13.58
CA GLN A 900 44.80 4.02 13.80
C GLN A 900 43.42 4.55 13.36
N PRO A 901 42.88 5.57 14.04
CA PRO A 901 41.75 6.35 13.53
C PRO A 901 42.16 7.10 12.24
N PRO A 902 41.48 6.85 11.11
CA PRO A 902 41.88 7.39 9.81
C PRO A 902 41.46 8.85 9.59
N VAL A 903 40.55 9.39 10.41
CA VAL A 903 40.12 10.80 10.34
C VAL A 903 40.75 11.56 11.50
N GLN A 904 41.46 12.65 11.20
CA GLN A 904 42.12 13.49 12.19
C GLN A 904 41.90 14.97 11.88
N VAL A 905 41.67 15.76 12.93
CA VAL A 905 41.44 17.20 12.85
C VAL A 905 42.28 17.89 13.90
N TYR A 906 42.97 18.96 13.51
CA TYR A 906 43.74 19.81 14.39
C TYR A 906 43.14 21.22 14.38
N VAL A 907 42.91 21.80 15.55
CA VAL A 907 42.45 23.19 15.68
C VAL A 907 43.40 23.95 16.58
N ARG A 908 43.92 25.08 16.09
CA ARG A 908 44.87 25.93 16.85
C ARG A 908 44.56 27.41 16.67
N ALA A 909 44.98 28.22 17.64
CA ALA A 909 44.87 29.68 17.54
C ALA A 909 45.85 30.26 16.50
N ARG A 910 45.44 31.35 15.85
CA ARG A 910 46.28 32.15 14.94
C ARG A 910 46.49 33.55 15.49
N LYS A 911 47.65 34.14 15.22
CA LYS A 911 48.01 35.49 15.66
C LYS A 911 47.26 36.60 14.89
N ASP A 912 46.85 36.31 13.66
CA ASP A 912 46.08 37.22 12.83
C ASP A 912 44.58 36.87 12.89
N PRO A 913 43.65 37.86 12.84
CA PRO A 913 42.20 37.65 12.97
C PRO A 913 41.59 37.09 11.68
N THR A 914 42.09 35.94 11.23
CA THR A 914 41.56 35.22 10.07
C THR A 914 41.38 33.74 10.38
N ILE A 915 40.42 33.12 9.70
CA ILE A 915 40.20 31.68 9.80
C ILE A 915 40.93 31.02 8.62
N VAL A 916 41.69 29.97 8.89
CA VAL A 916 42.37 29.18 7.86
C VAL A 916 41.94 27.73 7.93
N ILE A 917 41.63 27.14 6.79
CA ILE A 917 41.27 25.73 6.65
C ILE A 917 42.31 25.08 5.73
N LEU A 918 42.94 24.01 6.19
CA LEU A 918 44.00 23.28 5.50
C LEU A 918 43.58 21.82 5.35
N SER A 919 43.69 21.29 4.14
CA SER A 919 43.57 19.86 3.86
C SER A 919 44.98 19.29 3.68
N ILE A 920 45.41 18.41 4.58
CA ILE A 920 46.77 17.86 4.59
C ILE A 920 46.95 16.86 3.44
N ASP A 921 45.92 16.08 3.13
CA ASP A 921 45.97 15.06 2.08
C ASP A 921 45.97 15.64 0.67
N SER A 922 45.29 16.77 0.43
CA SER A 922 45.32 17.47 -0.86
C SER A 922 46.34 18.60 -0.94
N GLY A 923 46.86 19.09 0.18
CA GLY A 923 47.73 20.26 0.25
C GLY A 923 47.02 21.59 -0.01
N GLU A 924 45.69 21.58 -0.14
CA GLU A 924 44.90 22.79 -0.40
C GLU A 924 44.69 23.60 0.88
N GLN A 925 44.66 24.93 0.75
CA GLN A 925 44.41 25.86 1.85
C GLN A 925 43.39 26.92 1.45
N LEU A 926 42.50 27.25 2.37
CA LEU A 926 41.54 28.34 2.26
C LEU A 926 41.73 29.33 3.42
N ARG A 927 41.79 30.63 3.10
CA ARG A 927 41.81 31.73 4.08
C ARG A 927 40.49 32.47 4.02
N ILE A 928 39.88 32.68 5.18
CA ILE A 928 38.56 33.28 5.36
C ILE A 928 38.68 34.54 6.22
N SER A 929 38.09 35.62 5.75
CA SER A 929 38.10 36.96 6.35
C SER A 929 36.72 37.63 6.40
N SER A 930 35.70 37.06 5.77
CA SER A 930 34.33 37.59 5.76
C SER A 930 33.26 36.53 6.00
N PHE A 931 32.05 36.96 6.39
CA PHE A 931 30.90 36.06 6.53
C PHE A 931 30.48 35.44 5.20
N ASP A 932 30.59 36.17 4.09
CA ASP A 932 30.18 35.67 2.77
C ASP A 932 31.06 34.51 2.29
N GLU A 933 32.35 34.54 2.63
CA GLU A 933 33.27 33.42 2.36
C GLU A 933 32.89 32.14 3.13
N ILE A 934 32.28 32.28 4.31
CA ILE A 934 31.71 31.14 5.06
C ILE A 934 30.41 30.68 4.40
N ARG A 935 29.49 31.59 4.02
CA ARG A 935 28.18 31.27 3.41
C ARG A 935 28.25 30.47 2.12
N THR A 936 29.38 30.52 1.40
CA THR A 936 29.62 29.71 0.19
C THR A 936 29.85 28.21 0.46
N TYR A 937 29.35 27.65 1.56
CA TYR A 937 29.42 26.22 1.86
C TYR A 937 28.57 25.36 0.91
N THR A 938 27.51 25.93 0.31
CA THR A 938 26.66 25.26 -0.70
C THR A 938 27.20 25.33 -2.13
N ALA A 939 28.30 26.05 -2.36
CA ALA A 939 28.88 26.19 -3.70
C ALA A 939 29.39 24.83 -4.22
N VAL A 940 29.01 24.50 -5.45
CA VAL A 940 29.40 23.25 -6.13
C VAL A 940 30.93 23.18 -6.26
N GLN A 941 31.52 22.01 -5.96
CA GLN A 941 32.97 21.72 -6.03
C GLN A 941 33.89 22.42 -5.00
N ASN A 942 33.36 22.89 -3.87
CA ASN A 942 34.20 23.41 -2.80
C ASN A 942 34.75 22.27 -1.89
N SER A 943 36.06 22.01 -1.94
CA SER A 943 36.76 21.02 -1.09
C SER A 943 36.57 21.26 0.42
N PHE A 944 36.19 22.48 0.83
CA PHE A 944 36.05 22.90 2.23
C PHE A 944 34.59 23.15 2.67
N SER A 945 33.60 22.61 1.95
CA SER A 945 32.18 22.78 2.31
C SER A 945 31.84 22.30 3.74
N ILE A 946 32.36 21.14 4.16
CA ILE A 946 32.08 20.57 5.49
C ILE A 946 32.59 21.49 6.63
N PRO A 947 33.89 21.88 6.65
CA PRO A 947 34.39 22.84 7.64
C PRO A 947 33.64 24.18 7.68
N LYS A 948 33.23 24.72 6.52
CA LYS A 948 32.47 25.98 6.47
C LYS A 948 31.07 25.84 7.08
N ALA A 949 30.37 24.73 6.79
CA ALA A 949 29.08 24.46 7.41
C ALA A 949 29.22 24.23 8.93
N ALA A 950 30.29 23.57 9.37
CA ALA A 950 30.58 23.42 10.79
C ALA A 950 30.84 24.78 11.48
N LEU A 951 31.59 25.68 10.85
CA LEU A 951 31.78 27.05 11.33
C LEU A 951 30.45 27.82 11.42
N ALA A 952 29.58 27.69 10.42
CA ALA A 952 28.24 28.28 10.46
C ALA A 952 27.47 27.83 11.71
N LEU A 953 27.34 26.52 11.94
CA LEU A 953 26.63 25.98 13.10
C LEU A 953 27.29 26.29 14.46
N CYS A 954 28.59 26.53 14.50
CA CYS A 954 29.30 26.99 15.71
C CYS A 954 29.05 28.47 16.04
N GLY A 955 28.31 29.21 15.20
CA GLY A 955 27.97 30.62 15.43
C GLY A 955 28.93 31.62 14.79
N PHE A 956 29.73 31.22 13.80
CA PHE A 956 30.57 32.16 13.01
C PHE A 956 29.78 32.87 11.89
N LEU A 957 28.47 32.62 11.78
CA LEU A 957 27.56 33.37 10.92
C LEU A 957 26.49 34.06 11.77
N PRO A 958 26.08 35.31 11.44
CA PRO A 958 25.08 36.06 12.19
C PRO A 958 23.77 35.31 12.42
N GLU A 959 23.29 34.55 11.43
CA GLU A 959 22.08 33.74 11.49
C GLU A 959 22.12 32.60 12.54
N PHE A 960 23.32 32.12 12.89
CA PHE A 960 23.57 31.09 13.90
C PHE A 960 24.22 31.64 15.17
N CYS A 961 24.35 32.98 15.29
CA CYS A 961 25.00 33.63 16.42
C CYS A 961 23.99 34.36 17.29
N THR A 962 24.10 34.23 18.62
CA THR A 962 23.21 34.95 19.55
C THR A 962 23.50 36.45 19.58
N THR A 963 24.75 36.85 19.37
CA THR A 963 25.16 38.26 19.32
C THR A 963 25.37 38.68 17.87
N ALA A 964 24.79 39.83 17.49
CA ALA A 964 24.99 40.38 16.16
C ALA A 964 26.33 41.12 16.07
N TYR A 965 27.13 40.78 15.05
CA TYR A 965 28.37 41.46 14.69
C TYR A 965 28.25 41.95 13.24
N ALA A 966 28.82 43.12 12.91
CA ALA A 966 28.73 43.63 11.54
C ALA A 966 29.70 42.89 10.60
N THR A 967 30.86 42.47 11.11
CA THR A 967 31.87 41.72 10.35
C THR A 967 32.46 40.54 11.14
N LEU A 968 33.02 39.56 10.42
CA LEU A 968 33.75 38.44 11.02
C LEU A 968 34.95 38.93 11.84
N THR A 969 35.66 39.94 11.35
CA THR A 969 36.81 40.53 12.06
C THR A 969 36.41 41.13 13.40
N GLU A 970 35.26 41.82 13.48
CA GLU A 970 34.72 42.33 14.76
C GLU A 970 34.37 41.19 15.72
N GLN A 971 33.76 40.10 15.22
CA GLN A 971 33.46 38.93 16.04
C GLN A 971 34.75 38.31 16.61
N LEU A 972 35.78 38.12 15.79
CA LEU A 972 37.08 37.60 16.21
C LEU A 972 37.80 38.56 17.18
N ALA A 973 37.70 39.88 16.96
CA ALA A 973 38.22 40.87 17.89
C ALA A 973 37.55 40.76 19.27
N ALA A 974 36.22 40.65 19.29
CA ALA A 974 35.43 40.62 20.52
C ALA A 974 35.54 39.30 21.30
N ARG A 975 35.53 38.15 20.61
CA ARG A 975 35.43 36.81 21.24
C ARG A 975 36.74 36.01 21.26
N PHE A 976 37.69 36.37 20.40
CA PHE A 976 38.98 35.70 20.26
C PHE A 976 40.16 36.65 20.55
N GLY A 977 39.90 37.88 21.04
CA GLY A 977 40.95 38.83 21.40
C GLY A 977 41.85 39.21 20.22
N ASN A 978 41.25 39.41 19.04
CA ASN A 978 41.91 39.70 17.76
C ASN A 978 42.79 38.55 17.22
N HIS A 979 42.59 37.34 17.73
CA HIS A 979 43.18 36.11 17.19
C HIS A 979 42.20 35.43 16.23
N GLY A 980 42.75 34.65 15.31
CA GLY A 980 42.00 33.78 14.42
C GLY A 980 42.13 32.32 14.84
N LEU A 981 41.71 31.41 13.95
CA LEU A 981 41.89 29.97 14.15
C LEU A 981 42.30 29.27 12.86
N GLU A 982 43.00 28.15 13.01
CA GLU A 982 43.38 27.28 11.91
C GLU A 982 42.81 25.88 12.14
N ILE A 983 42.13 25.34 11.13
CA ILE A 983 41.60 23.97 11.10
C ILE A 983 42.43 23.18 10.08
N SER A 984 43.14 22.15 10.52
CA SER A 984 43.86 21.24 9.63
C SER A 984 43.21 19.86 9.64
N LEU A 985 42.90 19.33 8.46
CA LEU A 985 42.19 18.08 8.25
C LEU A 985 43.15 17.05 7.65
N PHE A 986 43.09 15.81 8.13
CA PHE A 986 43.78 14.69 7.52
C PHE A 986 42.83 13.49 7.44
N VAL A 987 42.58 13.02 6.22
CA VAL A 987 41.70 11.88 5.96
C VAL A 987 42.49 10.80 5.22
N ALA A 988 42.83 9.71 5.92
CA ALA A 988 43.64 8.62 5.39
C ALA A 988 42.84 7.63 4.51
N ILE A 989 41.71 8.06 3.94
CA ILE A 989 40.80 7.22 3.15
C ILE A 989 40.30 8.01 1.93
N PRO A 990 40.28 7.42 0.72
CA PRO A 990 39.75 8.08 -0.46
C PRO A 990 38.28 8.49 -0.32
N VAL A 991 37.91 9.61 -0.93
CA VAL A 991 36.51 10.02 -1.08
C VAL A 991 35.74 8.96 -1.88
N GLY A 992 34.51 8.65 -1.46
CA GLY A 992 33.70 7.60 -2.09
C GLY A 992 34.12 6.17 -1.69
N SER A 993 34.79 6.01 -0.55
CA SER A 993 35.16 4.72 0.04
C SER A 993 33.98 3.89 0.56
N GLY A 994 32.84 4.53 0.84
CA GLY A 994 31.67 3.87 1.40
C GLY A 994 31.75 3.59 2.91
N LEU A 995 32.61 4.29 3.65
CA LEU A 995 32.79 4.10 5.10
C LEU A 995 32.25 5.27 5.95
N GLY A 996 31.30 6.04 5.40
CA GLY A 996 30.69 7.20 6.08
C GLY A 996 31.62 8.40 6.29
N THR A 997 32.66 8.53 5.46
CA THR A 997 33.76 9.47 5.69
C THR A 997 33.31 10.94 5.82
N SER A 998 32.34 11.41 5.03
CA SER A 998 31.88 12.81 5.08
C SER A 998 31.29 13.17 6.44
N SER A 999 30.33 12.39 6.92
CA SER A 999 29.64 12.64 8.19
C SER A 999 30.56 12.47 9.38
N ILE A 1000 31.51 11.53 9.31
CA ILE A 1000 32.53 11.34 10.35
C ILE A 1000 33.52 12.51 10.39
N VAL A 1001 33.96 13.02 9.23
CA VAL A 1001 34.78 14.24 9.16
C VAL A 1001 34.02 15.42 9.74
N ALA A 1002 32.73 15.60 9.36
CA ALA A 1002 31.88 16.65 9.91
C ALA A 1002 31.78 16.57 11.44
N GLY A 1003 31.56 15.36 11.99
CA GLY A 1003 31.48 15.14 13.44
C GLY A 1003 32.80 15.42 14.15
N THR A 1004 33.93 15.00 13.58
CA THR A 1004 35.27 15.24 14.14
C THR A 1004 35.60 16.73 14.15
N VAL A 1005 35.26 17.46 13.08
CA VAL A 1005 35.43 18.92 13.00
C VAL A 1005 34.54 19.63 14.01
N LEU A 1006 33.26 19.27 14.09
CA LEU A 1006 32.30 19.87 15.03
C LEU A 1006 32.75 19.68 16.48
N GLN A 1007 33.14 18.48 16.89
CA GLN A 1007 33.61 18.26 18.27
C GLN A 1007 34.92 19.00 18.56
N SER A 1008 35.85 19.04 17.60
CA SER A 1008 37.12 19.76 17.77
C SER A 1008 36.88 21.27 17.89
N LEU A 1009 35.94 21.82 17.11
CA LEU A 1009 35.52 23.21 17.22
C LEU A 1009 34.73 23.48 18.49
N ALA A 1010 33.86 22.56 18.94
CA ALA A 1010 33.12 22.71 20.18
C ALA A 1010 34.07 22.83 21.38
N GLU A 1011 35.08 21.95 21.43
CA GLU A 1011 36.13 21.99 22.44
C GLU A 1011 36.97 23.28 22.37
N PHE A 1012 37.31 23.71 21.14
CA PHE A 1012 38.06 24.96 20.92
C PHE A 1012 37.25 26.22 21.27
N CYS A 1013 35.92 26.20 21.08
CA CYS A 1013 35.01 27.34 21.19
C CYS A 1013 34.17 27.36 22.49
N LYS A 1014 34.46 26.46 23.46
CA LYS A 1014 33.68 26.26 24.70
C LYS A 1014 32.18 25.99 24.48
N LEU A 1015 31.82 25.28 23.41
CA LEU A 1015 30.44 24.91 23.16
C LEU A 1015 30.10 23.64 23.96
N PRO A 1016 29.02 23.63 24.76
CA PRO A 1016 28.69 22.52 25.66
C PRO A 1016 27.98 21.37 24.90
N TRP A 1017 28.64 20.81 23.90
CA TRP A 1017 28.07 19.74 23.06
C TRP A 1017 28.61 18.37 23.46
N ASP A 1018 27.68 17.46 23.74
CA ASP A 1018 28.01 16.04 23.83
C ASP A 1018 28.09 15.37 22.44
N VAL A 1019 28.43 14.08 22.40
CA VAL A 1019 28.55 13.33 21.13
C VAL A 1019 27.20 13.22 20.41
N HIS A 1020 26.08 13.16 21.14
CA HIS A 1020 24.75 13.15 20.53
C HIS A 1020 24.39 14.51 19.91
N ASP A 1021 24.73 15.63 20.56
CA ASP A 1021 24.62 16.99 20.04
C ASP A 1021 25.40 17.17 18.75
N VAL A 1022 26.62 16.64 18.71
CA VAL A 1022 27.45 16.65 17.51
C VAL A 1022 26.79 15.81 16.42
N CYS A 1023 26.31 14.60 16.72
CA CYS A 1023 25.65 13.76 15.73
C CYS A 1023 24.38 14.41 15.13
N ARG A 1024 23.61 15.14 15.94
CA ARG A 1024 22.45 15.92 15.48
C ARG A 1024 22.86 17.03 14.52
N ARG A 1025 23.93 17.76 14.86
CA ARG A 1025 24.48 18.83 14.01
C ARG A 1025 25.12 18.31 12.74
N VAL A 1026 25.70 17.10 12.75
CA VAL A 1026 26.16 16.44 11.52
C VAL A 1026 24.99 16.20 10.58
N LEU A 1027 23.82 15.75 11.09
CA LEU A 1027 22.64 15.59 10.26
C LEU A 1027 22.20 16.93 9.63
N LEU A 1028 22.25 18.03 10.39
CA LEU A 1028 22.00 19.37 9.86
C LEU A 1028 22.99 19.76 8.76
N ILE A 1029 24.30 19.56 8.97
CA ILE A 1029 25.33 19.79 7.95
C ILE A 1029 25.03 18.98 6.69
N GLU A 1030 24.70 17.70 6.83
CA GLU A 1030 24.39 16.83 5.69
C GLU A 1030 23.18 17.35 4.89
N GLN A 1031 22.15 17.88 5.55
CA GLN A 1031 20.99 18.51 4.88
C GLN A 1031 21.27 19.92 4.32
N MET A 1032 22.24 20.64 4.89
CA MET A 1032 22.69 21.95 4.37
C MET A 1032 23.58 21.79 3.13
N LEU A 1033 24.40 20.74 3.09
CA LEU A 1033 25.39 20.49 2.03
C LEU A 1033 24.83 19.58 0.92
N THR A 1034 23.94 18.67 1.28
CA THR A 1034 23.31 17.70 0.40
C THR A 1034 21.83 17.55 0.77
N ALA A 1035 21.06 16.80 -0.02
CA ALA A 1035 19.63 16.65 0.22
C ALA A 1035 19.23 15.29 0.83
N GLY A 1036 20.12 14.52 1.46
CA GLY A 1036 19.69 13.16 1.85
C GLY A 1036 20.59 12.24 2.66
N GLY A 1037 21.58 12.75 3.40
CA GLY A 1037 22.31 11.88 4.35
C GLY A 1037 21.39 11.34 5.46
N GLY A 1038 21.60 10.09 5.87
CA GLY A 1038 20.98 9.52 7.07
C GLY A 1038 21.80 9.81 8.33
N TRP A 1039 21.47 9.13 9.44
CA TRP A 1039 22.19 9.31 10.70
C TRP A 1039 23.18 8.18 11.04
N GLN A 1040 23.22 7.08 10.27
CA GLN A 1040 24.03 5.91 10.61
C GLN A 1040 25.55 6.19 10.62
N ASP A 1041 26.02 7.11 9.78
CA ASP A 1041 27.45 7.33 9.56
C ASP A 1041 28.10 7.97 10.80
N GLN A 1042 27.53 9.07 11.28
CA GLN A 1042 28.02 9.77 12.47
C GLN A 1042 27.84 8.92 13.72
N TYR A 1043 26.68 8.28 13.90
CA TYR A 1043 26.47 7.42 15.06
C TYR A 1043 27.36 6.18 15.00
N GLY A 1044 27.65 5.67 13.79
CA GLY A 1044 28.50 4.51 13.58
C GLY A 1044 29.98 4.75 13.87
N GLY A 1045 30.50 5.93 13.52
CA GLY A 1045 31.91 6.27 13.70
C GLY A 1045 32.23 6.96 15.03
N LEU A 1046 31.37 7.86 15.50
CA LEU A 1046 31.68 8.67 16.69
C LEU A 1046 31.59 7.89 17.99
N PHE A 1047 30.69 6.91 18.07
CA PHE A 1047 30.60 5.99 19.21
C PHE A 1047 31.43 4.73 18.95
N GLU A 1048 32.02 4.17 19.99
CA GLU A 1048 32.86 2.97 19.94
C GLU A 1048 32.11 1.67 19.67
N GLY A 1049 32.88 0.62 19.39
CA GLY A 1049 32.43 -0.77 19.44
C GLY A 1049 31.33 -1.15 18.45
N VAL A 1050 30.76 -2.33 18.69
CA VAL A 1050 29.55 -2.83 18.04
C VAL A 1050 28.34 -2.27 18.75
N LYS A 1051 27.37 -1.76 18.01
CA LYS A 1051 26.21 -1.09 18.60
C LYS A 1051 24.98 -1.18 17.71
N LEU A 1052 23.83 -1.21 18.38
CA LEU A 1052 22.52 -1.05 17.81
C LEU A 1052 22.09 0.40 18.02
N VAL A 1053 21.81 1.11 16.94
CA VAL A 1053 21.33 2.49 16.96
C VAL A 1053 19.89 2.52 16.46
N GLN A 1054 19.00 3.14 17.22
CA GLN A 1054 17.56 3.15 16.92
C GLN A 1054 16.96 4.54 17.05
N CYS A 1055 16.14 4.92 16.07
CA CYS A 1055 15.35 6.15 16.09
C CYS A 1055 13.87 5.80 16.00
N VAL A 1056 13.05 6.42 16.84
CA VAL A 1056 11.59 6.35 16.72
C VAL A 1056 11.11 7.28 15.58
N PRO A 1057 9.94 7.01 14.97
CA PRO A 1057 9.34 7.95 14.02
C PRO A 1057 9.12 9.33 14.65
N GLY A 1058 9.28 10.38 13.84
CA GLY A 1058 9.04 11.76 14.24
C GLY A 1058 10.18 12.71 13.92
N LEU A 1059 9.89 13.99 14.15
CA LEU A 1059 10.84 15.08 14.12
C LEU A 1059 10.89 15.77 15.50
N PRO A 1060 12.08 16.17 15.98
CA PRO A 1060 13.40 15.85 15.43
C PRO A 1060 13.72 14.35 15.53
N CYS A 1061 14.56 13.84 14.62
CA CYS A 1061 15.07 12.48 14.73
C CYS A 1061 16.08 12.39 15.87
N LEU A 1062 15.79 11.57 16.88
CA LEU A 1062 16.63 11.38 18.07
C LEU A 1062 17.07 9.92 18.21
N PRO A 1063 18.16 9.51 17.53
CA PRO A 1063 18.68 8.15 17.65
C PRO A 1063 19.27 7.87 19.04
N THR A 1064 19.05 6.65 19.51
CA THR A 1064 19.56 6.09 20.77
C THR A 1064 20.57 5.00 20.48
N VAL A 1065 21.64 4.91 21.28
CA VAL A 1065 22.74 3.95 21.09
C VAL A 1065 22.65 2.86 22.17
N ARG A 1066 22.79 1.59 21.76
CA ARG A 1066 22.89 0.42 22.64
C ARG A 1066 24.10 -0.41 22.25
N TRP A 1067 25.10 -0.47 23.12
CA TRP A 1067 26.31 -1.26 22.91
C TRP A 1067 26.02 -2.77 22.91
N MET A 1068 26.81 -3.49 22.13
CA MET A 1068 26.70 -4.94 21.93
C MET A 1068 28.06 -5.61 22.18
N PRO A 1069 28.07 -6.92 22.52
CA PRO A 1069 29.32 -7.67 22.65
C PRO A 1069 30.11 -7.72 21.33
N ASP A 1070 31.43 -7.70 21.44
CA ASP A 1070 32.37 -7.80 20.32
C ASP A 1070 32.94 -9.21 20.12
N ASN A 1071 32.45 -10.20 20.89
CA ASN A 1071 32.88 -11.60 20.88
C ASN A 1071 33.00 -12.20 19.47
N VAL A 1072 32.14 -11.79 18.54
CA VAL A 1072 32.18 -12.24 17.14
C VAL A 1072 33.48 -11.86 16.41
N TYR A 1073 34.13 -10.76 16.82
CA TYR A 1073 35.42 -10.30 16.28
C TYR A 1073 36.62 -10.78 17.10
N THR A 1074 36.43 -11.04 18.40
CA THR A 1074 37.53 -11.39 19.32
C THR A 1074 37.72 -12.90 19.50
N ASP A 1075 36.78 -13.73 19.06
CA ASP A 1075 36.92 -15.19 19.09
C ASP A 1075 38.15 -15.64 18.27
N PRO A 1076 39.15 -16.30 18.88
CA PRO A 1076 40.38 -16.71 18.20
C PRO A 1076 40.15 -17.59 16.96
N ARG A 1077 39.03 -18.32 16.90
CA ARG A 1077 38.69 -19.19 15.77
C ARG A 1077 38.31 -18.40 14.52
N PHE A 1078 37.78 -17.19 14.69
CA PHE A 1078 37.17 -16.41 13.61
C PHE A 1078 37.74 -14.99 13.46
N ALA A 1079 38.57 -14.52 14.39
CA ALA A 1079 39.18 -13.19 14.34
C ALA A 1079 39.91 -12.91 13.00
N SER A 1080 40.62 -13.91 12.47
CA SER A 1080 41.32 -13.83 11.17
C SER A 1080 40.41 -13.96 9.95
N CYS A 1081 39.14 -14.33 10.15
CA CYS A 1081 38.16 -14.55 9.08
C CYS A 1081 37.45 -13.25 8.65
N HIS A 1082 37.60 -12.17 9.40
CA HIS A 1082 37.14 -10.84 9.03
C HIS A 1082 38.15 -10.16 8.10
N LEU A 1083 37.73 -9.91 6.86
CA LEU A 1083 38.60 -9.32 5.84
C LEU A 1083 37.99 -8.02 5.32
N LEU A 1084 38.84 -7.00 5.21
CA LEU A 1084 38.49 -5.72 4.59
C LEU A 1084 39.36 -5.49 3.36
N TYR A 1085 38.72 -5.34 2.20
CA TYR A 1085 39.37 -5.20 0.91
C TYR A 1085 38.93 -3.91 0.22
N TYR A 1086 39.85 -3.01 -0.07
CA TYR A 1086 39.57 -1.85 -0.91
C TYR A 1086 39.55 -2.28 -2.37
N THR A 1087 38.42 -2.10 -3.05
CA THR A 1087 38.24 -2.52 -4.45
C THR A 1087 38.97 -1.62 -5.45
N GLY A 1088 39.41 -0.42 -5.04
CA GLY A 1088 39.98 0.60 -5.93
C GLY A 1088 38.96 1.32 -6.82
N ILE A 1089 37.69 0.94 -6.76
CA ILE A 1089 36.59 1.55 -7.50
C ILE A 1089 35.97 2.64 -6.61
N THR A 1090 35.90 3.88 -7.07
CA THR A 1090 35.27 4.98 -6.32
C THR A 1090 34.02 5.47 -7.05
N ARG A 1091 32.92 5.69 -6.31
CA ARG A 1091 31.68 6.26 -6.85
C ARG A 1091 31.01 7.14 -5.80
N THR A 1092 30.31 8.18 -6.25
CA THR A 1092 29.43 8.98 -5.39
C THR A 1092 28.09 8.27 -5.17
N ALA A 1093 27.67 8.17 -3.92
CA ALA A 1093 26.41 7.53 -3.50
C ALA A 1093 25.13 8.28 -3.94
N LYS A 1094 25.28 9.51 -4.47
CA LYS A 1094 24.17 10.46 -4.71
C LYS A 1094 23.08 9.89 -5.62
N GLY A 1095 23.44 9.11 -6.64
CA GLY A 1095 22.47 8.52 -7.58
C GLY A 1095 21.56 7.49 -6.91
N ILE A 1096 22.15 6.55 -6.18
CA ILE A 1096 21.43 5.45 -5.49
C ILE A 1096 20.50 6.03 -4.41
N LEU A 1097 21.01 6.98 -3.63
CA LEU A 1097 20.25 7.64 -2.57
C LEU A 1097 19.02 8.38 -3.10
N THR A 1098 19.18 9.14 -4.19
CA THR A 1098 18.07 9.91 -4.78
C THR A 1098 16.92 9.00 -5.20
N GLU A 1099 17.23 7.85 -5.80
CA GLU A 1099 16.22 6.90 -6.28
C GLU A 1099 15.47 6.23 -5.12
N ILE A 1100 16.19 5.76 -4.09
CA ILE A 1100 15.56 5.14 -2.92
C ILE A 1100 14.66 6.15 -2.19
N VAL A 1101 15.15 7.38 -1.97
CA VAL A 1101 14.36 8.43 -1.30
C VAL A 1101 13.11 8.79 -2.11
N ARG A 1102 13.24 8.87 -3.44
CA ARG A 1102 12.11 9.05 -4.35
C ARG A 1102 11.08 7.93 -4.22
N GLU A 1103 11.50 6.67 -4.18
CA GLU A 1103 10.59 5.53 -4.00
C GLU A 1103 9.88 5.57 -2.63
N VAL A 1104 10.55 6.05 -1.58
CA VAL A 1104 9.93 6.27 -0.26
C VAL A 1104 8.90 7.41 -0.32
N PHE A 1105 9.19 8.52 -0.99
CA PHE A 1105 8.20 9.58 -1.23
C PHE A 1105 7.00 9.08 -2.05
N LEU A 1106 7.22 8.19 -3.01
CA LEU A 1106 6.13 7.59 -3.77
C LEU A 1106 5.37 6.51 -2.98
N ASN A 1107 5.81 6.20 -1.75
CA ASN A 1107 5.33 5.10 -0.92
C ASN A 1107 5.29 3.77 -1.67
N SER A 1108 6.34 3.50 -2.44
CA SER A 1108 6.49 2.26 -3.19
C SER A 1108 6.42 1.06 -2.25
N GLY A 1109 5.38 0.23 -2.41
CA GLY A 1109 5.08 -0.85 -1.46
C GLY A 1109 6.23 -1.85 -1.32
N ALA A 1110 6.90 -2.19 -2.42
CA ALA A 1110 8.04 -3.11 -2.42
C ALA A 1110 9.25 -2.55 -1.66
N THR A 1111 9.61 -1.29 -1.94
CA THR A 1111 10.72 -0.61 -1.27
C THR A 1111 10.46 -0.45 0.22
N LEU A 1112 9.25 -0.03 0.61
CA LEU A 1112 8.87 0.10 2.02
C LEU A 1112 8.87 -1.24 2.76
N GLN A 1113 8.34 -2.30 2.13
CA GLN A 1113 8.35 -3.65 2.71
C GLN A 1113 9.79 -4.15 2.91
N LEU A 1114 10.66 -3.92 1.92
CA LEU A 1114 12.08 -4.28 2.01
C LEU A 1114 12.80 -3.49 3.13
N LEU A 1115 12.56 -2.18 3.24
CA LEU A 1115 13.12 -1.37 4.33
C LEU A 1115 12.61 -1.83 5.71
N HIS A 1116 11.34 -2.25 5.80
CA HIS A 1116 10.79 -2.83 7.03
C HIS A 1116 11.43 -4.18 7.37
N GLU A 1117 11.68 -5.04 6.37
CA GLU A 1117 12.40 -6.32 6.54
C GLU A 1117 13.85 -6.10 7.01
N ILE A 1118 14.53 -5.10 6.43
CA ILE A 1118 15.91 -4.71 6.77
C ILE A 1118 15.98 -4.21 8.21
N GLY A 1119 15.16 -3.23 8.59
CA GLY A 1119 15.17 -2.61 9.93
C GLY A 1119 14.53 -3.44 11.04
N GLY A 1120 13.63 -4.35 10.69
CA GLY A 1120 12.89 -5.21 11.62
C GLY A 1120 13.52 -6.60 11.75
N ALA A 1121 13.01 -7.56 10.97
CA ALA A 1121 13.34 -8.97 11.11
C ALA A 1121 14.84 -9.28 10.95
N THR A 1122 15.50 -8.66 9.96
CA THR A 1122 16.92 -8.91 9.67
C THR A 1122 17.81 -8.34 10.77
N THR A 1123 17.54 -7.10 11.19
CA THR A 1123 18.27 -6.45 12.28
C THR A 1123 18.08 -7.18 13.61
N ALA A 1124 16.87 -7.66 13.92
CA ALA A 1124 16.62 -8.49 15.10
C ALA A 1124 17.35 -9.84 15.05
N ALA A 1125 17.39 -10.49 13.89
CA ALA A 1125 18.15 -11.73 13.70
C ALA A 1125 19.67 -11.50 13.87
N MET A 1126 20.18 -10.37 13.37
CA MET A 1126 21.58 -9.96 13.53
C MET A 1126 21.91 -9.68 14.99
N TYR A 1127 21.03 -8.96 15.69
CA TYR A 1127 21.15 -8.71 17.12
C TYR A 1127 21.32 -10.01 17.92
N ASN A 1128 20.47 -10.99 17.65
CA ASN A 1128 20.54 -12.30 18.31
C ASN A 1128 21.81 -13.08 17.95
N ALA A 1129 22.25 -13.04 16.70
CA ALA A 1129 23.46 -13.73 16.25
C ALA A 1129 24.72 -13.18 16.93
N ILE A 1130 24.84 -11.85 17.05
CA ILE A 1130 25.98 -11.19 17.73
C ILE A 1130 25.95 -11.50 19.23
N THR A 1131 24.79 -11.35 19.88
CA THR A 1131 24.64 -11.57 21.32
C THR A 1131 24.95 -13.02 21.73
N THR A 1132 24.65 -13.99 20.86
CA THR A 1132 24.93 -15.41 21.10
C THR A 1132 26.31 -15.86 20.62
N GLY A 1133 27.10 -14.98 19.99
CA GLY A 1133 28.42 -15.32 19.45
C GLY A 1133 28.38 -16.31 18.28
N ASN A 1134 27.27 -16.39 17.54
CA ASN A 1134 27.12 -17.31 16.41
C ASN A 1134 27.69 -16.68 15.12
N TYR A 1135 28.99 -16.89 14.89
CA TYR A 1135 29.73 -16.34 13.74
C TYR A 1135 29.13 -16.75 12.38
N GLU A 1136 28.79 -18.02 12.18
CA GLU A 1136 28.24 -18.48 10.89
C GLU A 1136 26.91 -17.78 10.59
N ARG A 1137 26.00 -17.71 11.57
CA ARG A 1137 24.72 -17.02 11.40
C ARG A 1137 24.92 -15.53 11.16
N TYR A 1138 25.85 -14.90 11.90
CA TYR A 1138 26.24 -13.50 11.69
C TYR A 1138 26.71 -13.28 10.24
N ALA A 1139 27.64 -14.10 9.74
CA ALA A 1139 28.18 -13.96 8.40
C ALA A 1139 27.13 -14.18 7.29
N ARG A 1140 26.22 -15.15 7.47
CA ARG A 1140 25.09 -15.35 6.55
C ARG A 1140 24.13 -14.15 6.53
N LEU A 1141 23.90 -13.52 7.68
CA LEU A 1141 23.07 -12.31 7.77
C LEU A 1141 23.73 -11.08 7.13
N ILE A 1142 25.07 -11.01 7.13
CA ILE A 1142 25.81 -10.01 6.33
C ILE A 1142 25.51 -10.22 4.83
N HIS A 1143 25.54 -11.47 4.36
CA HIS A 1143 25.18 -11.77 2.96
C HIS A 1143 23.71 -11.47 2.65
N GLN A 1144 22.80 -11.79 3.57
CA GLN A 1144 21.39 -11.42 3.41
C GLN A 1144 21.22 -9.90 3.29
N THR A 1145 21.96 -9.12 4.09
CA THR A 1145 21.97 -7.65 3.99
C THR A 1145 22.52 -7.20 2.63
N TRP A 1146 23.52 -7.88 2.08
CA TRP A 1146 24.01 -7.62 0.72
C TRP A 1146 22.95 -7.89 -0.35
N ASP A 1147 22.24 -9.01 -0.27
CA ASP A 1147 21.14 -9.33 -1.18
C ASP A 1147 19.99 -8.32 -1.09
N GLN A 1148 19.64 -7.90 0.14
CA GLN A 1148 18.65 -6.85 0.36
C GLN A 1148 19.09 -5.51 -0.22
N LYS A 1149 20.36 -5.12 -0.11
CA LYS A 1149 20.89 -3.90 -0.75
C LYS A 1149 20.83 -3.98 -2.29
N LYS A 1150 21.17 -5.13 -2.89
CA LYS A 1150 21.01 -5.34 -4.34
C LYS A 1150 19.55 -5.25 -4.80
N ARG A 1151 18.59 -5.68 -3.95
CA ARG A 1151 17.15 -5.55 -4.21
C ARG A 1151 16.66 -4.11 -4.10
N LEU A 1152 17.27 -3.28 -3.24
CA LEU A 1152 16.96 -1.85 -3.15
C LEU A 1152 17.42 -1.09 -4.39
N ASP A 1153 18.63 -1.37 -4.88
CA ASP A 1153 19.16 -0.71 -6.08
C ASP A 1153 20.15 -1.61 -6.82
N SER A 1154 19.93 -1.76 -8.14
CA SER A 1154 20.78 -2.59 -9.00
C SER A 1154 22.21 -2.05 -9.17
N GLY A 1155 22.42 -0.76 -8.96
CA GLY A 1155 23.72 -0.10 -8.99
C GLY A 1155 24.62 -0.44 -7.81
N VAL A 1156 24.10 -1.13 -6.78
CA VAL A 1156 24.89 -1.62 -5.63
C VAL A 1156 25.95 -2.62 -6.07
N CYS A 1157 25.63 -3.52 -7.00
CA CYS A 1157 26.58 -4.49 -7.56
C CYS A 1157 26.72 -4.27 -9.08
N ASN A 1158 27.81 -3.63 -9.49
CA ASN A 1158 28.15 -3.47 -10.90
C ASN A 1158 29.01 -4.65 -11.40
N PRO A 1159 29.22 -4.82 -12.72
CA PRO A 1159 30.00 -5.94 -13.26
C PRO A 1159 31.42 -6.07 -12.69
N ALA A 1160 32.07 -4.95 -12.34
CA ALA A 1160 33.42 -4.96 -11.78
C ALA A 1160 33.46 -5.38 -10.29
N VAL A 1161 32.40 -5.09 -9.53
CA VAL A 1161 32.22 -5.62 -8.17
C VAL A 1161 31.83 -7.10 -8.24
N GLN A 1162 30.95 -7.47 -9.17
CA GLN A 1162 30.51 -8.86 -9.34
C GLN A 1162 31.67 -9.80 -9.66
N SER A 1163 32.63 -9.39 -10.49
CA SER A 1163 33.81 -10.22 -10.77
C SER A 1163 34.67 -10.52 -9.54
N ILE A 1164 34.74 -9.59 -8.58
CA ILE A 1164 35.41 -9.82 -7.29
C ILE A 1164 34.60 -10.81 -6.45
N VAL A 1165 33.27 -10.63 -6.41
CA VAL A 1165 32.34 -11.51 -5.69
C VAL A 1165 32.45 -12.95 -6.19
N ASP A 1166 32.43 -13.17 -7.50
CA ASP A 1166 32.49 -14.50 -8.13
C ASP A 1166 33.77 -15.28 -7.73
N ILE A 1167 34.88 -14.57 -7.50
CA ILE A 1167 36.15 -15.18 -7.08
C ILE A 1167 36.11 -15.64 -5.61
N VAL A 1168 35.46 -14.85 -4.74
CA VAL A 1168 35.52 -15.05 -3.29
C VAL A 1168 34.32 -15.82 -2.73
N GLU A 1169 33.19 -15.83 -3.42
CA GLU A 1169 31.92 -16.44 -2.99
C GLU A 1169 32.08 -17.89 -2.47
N PRO A 1170 32.88 -18.78 -3.10
CA PRO A 1170 33.07 -20.14 -2.59
C PRO A 1170 33.71 -20.23 -1.19
N TYR A 1171 34.45 -19.20 -0.76
CA TYR A 1171 35.28 -19.18 0.43
C TYR A 1171 34.68 -18.38 1.60
N VAL A 1172 33.57 -17.67 1.38
CA VAL A 1172 32.91 -16.84 2.39
C VAL A 1172 31.57 -17.43 2.83
N TRP A 1173 31.16 -17.13 4.05
CA TRP A 1173 29.75 -17.26 4.45
C TRP A 1173 28.92 -16.04 4.07
N GLY A 1174 29.58 -14.88 3.99
CA GLY A 1174 28.95 -13.65 3.52
C GLY A 1174 29.92 -12.53 3.25
N LEU A 1175 29.44 -11.55 2.50
CA LEU A 1175 30.17 -10.34 2.12
C LEU A 1175 29.18 -9.21 1.92
N THR A 1176 29.66 -7.96 1.99
CA THR A 1176 28.87 -6.78 1.66
C THR A 1176 29.79 -5.60 1.32
N LEU A 1177 29.25 -4.60 0.64
CA LEU A 1177 29.85 -3.27 0.58
C LEU A 1177 29.30 -2.44 1.75
N PRO A 1178 30.14 -1.92 2.68
CA PRO A 1178 29.67 -1.14 3.82
C PRO A 1178 28.98 0.18 3.44
N GLY A 1179 29.25 0.72 2.26
CA GLY A 1179 28.67 1.99 1.79
C GLY A 1179 27.40 1.83 0.98
N ALA A 1180 26.97 2.89 0.27
CA ALA A 1180 25.79 2.84 -0.59
C ALA A 1180 25.87 1.78 -1.71
N GLY A 1181 27.09 1.41 -2.15
CA GLY A 1181 27.32 0.37 -3.15
C GLY A 1181 28.04 0.88 -4.41
N GLY A 1182 28.29 0.00 -5.37
CA GLY A 1182 28.90 0.31 -6.66
C GLY A 1182 30.43 0.53 -6.63
N GLY A 1183 31.08 0.33 -5.49
CA GLY A 1183 32.52 0.49 -5.29
C GLY A 1183 32.88 0.67 -3.82
N GLY A 1184 34.12 1.05 -3.54
CA GLY A 1184 34.64 1.33 -2.20
C GLY A 1184 35.29 0.11 -1.56
N TYR A 1185 35.05 -0.06 -0.26
CA TYR A 1185 35.52 -1.22 0.49
C TYR A 1185 34.52 -2.38 0.43
N MET A 1186 35.05 -3.60 0.45
CA MET A 1186 34.30 -4.84 0.57
C MET A 1186 34.68 -5.50 1.89
N TYR A 1187 33.66 -5.78 2.70
CA TYR A 1187 33.79 -6.52 3.95
C TYR A 1187 33.39 -7.97 3.69
N MET A 1188 34.24 -8.92 4.10
CA MET A 1188 34.05 -10.35 3.86
C MET A 1188 34.22 -11.13 5.16
N CYS A 1189 33.35 -12.12 5.35
CA CYS A 1189 33.41 -13.08 6.45
C CYS A 1189 33.75 -14.46 5.87
N ALA A 1190 35.02 -14.85 5.97
CA ALA A 1190 35.50 -16.15 5.49
C ALA A 1190 34.90 -17.30 6.31
N LYS A 1191 34.82 -18.50 5.72
CA LYS A 1191 34.30 -19.70 6.41
C LYS A 1191 35.17 -20.14 7.58
N ASP A 1192 36.48 -20.06 7.38
CA ASP A 1192 37.54 -20.39 8.32
C ASP A 1192 38.84 -19.66 7.93
N GLU A 1193 39.89 -19.83 8.74
CA GLU A 1193 41.19 -19.18 8.52
C GLU A 1193 41.85 -19.62 7.19
N ALA A 1194 41.67 -20.88 6.79
CA ALA A 1194 42.26 -21.38 5.54
C ALA A 1194 41.62 -20.70 4.32
N CYS A 1195 40.30 -20.56 4.33
CA CYS A 1195 39.54 -19.79 3.35
C CYS A 1195 39.96 -18.31 3.35
N ALA A 1196 40.17 -17.71 4.53
CA ALA A 1196 40.62 -16.32 4.64
C ALA A 1196 41.99 -16.11 3.98
N ARG A 1197 42.93 -17.04 4.20
CA ARG A 1197 44.26 -17.05 3.57
C ARG A 1197 44.13 -17.19 2.05
N ARG A 1198 43.27 -18.10 1.59
CA ARG A 1198 43.03 -18.32 0.17
C ARG A 1198 42.47 -17.09 -0.54
N ILE A 1199 41.52 -16.39 0.09
CA ILE A 1199 40.97 -15.13 -0.43
C ILE A 1199 42.09 -14.08 -0.58
N ARG A 1200 42.97 -13.96 0.41
CA ARG A 1200 44.13 -13.05 0.34
C ARG A 1200 45.04 -13.37 -0.83
N GLU A 1201 45.42 -14.64 -1.00
CA GLU A 1201 46.24 -15.08 -2.15
C GLU A 1201 45.59 -14.73 -3.50
N LEU A 1202 44.30 -15.04 -3.66
CA LEU A 1202 43.58 -14.86 -4.93
C LEU A 1202 43.47 -13.38 -5.33
N LEU A 1203 43.05 -12.52 -4.40
CA LEU A 1203 42.86 -11.09 -4.67
C LEU A 1203 44.17 -10.29 -4.72
N THR A 1204 45.25 -10.79 -4.09
CA THR A 1204 46.58 -10.20 -4.23
C THR A 1204 47.26 -10.62 -5.54
N ALA A 1205 47.05 -11.86 -5.99
CA ALA A 1205 47.58 -12.33 -7.27
C ALA A 1205 46.85 -11.71 -8.47
N ASN A 1206 45.54 -11.46 -8.35
CA ASN A 1206 44.69 -10.92 -9.42
C ASN A 1206 43.90 -9.69 -8.94
N PRO A 1207 44.57 -8.55 -8.65
CA PRO A 1207 43.86 -7.35 -8.25
C PRO A 1207 43.05 -6.79 -9.43
N PRO A 1208 41.80 -6.32 -9.21
CA PRO A 1208 40.97 -5.77 -10.26
C PRO A 1208 41.54 -4.47 -10.87
N ASN A 1209 42.38 -3.74 -10.12
CA ASN A 1209 43.10 -2.55 -10.56
C ASN A 1209 44.29 -2.25 -9.62
N GLY A 1210 45.15 -1.31 -10.00
CA GLY A 1210 46.37 -0.97 -9.24
C GLY A 1210 46.14 -0.35 -7.85
N ASN A 1211 44.92 0.08 -7.52
CA ASN A 1211 44.60 0.65 -6.21
C ASN A 1211 44.06 -0.39 -5.23
N ALA A 1212 43.64 -1.56 -5.72
CA ALA A 1212 42.94 -2.55 -4.94
C ALA A 1212 43.89 -3.29 -3.97
N ARG A 1213 43.51 -3.39 -2.70
CA ARG A 1213 44.39 -3.91 -1.63
C ARG A 1213 43.62 -4.29 -0.36
N PHE A 1214 44.19 -5.20 0.42
CA PHE A 1214 43.71 -5.47 1.78
C PHE A 1214 44.11 -4.35 2.74
N VAL A 1215 43.24 -4.10 3.71
CA VAL A 1215 43.49 -3.17 4.82
C VAL A 1215 43.21 -3.91 6.12
N GLU A 1216 44.06 -3.75 7.12
CA GLU A 1216 43.82 -4.33 8.43
C GLU A 1216 42.72 -3.53 9.15
N MET A 1217 41.81 -4.25 9.79
CA MET A 1217 40.71 -3.67 10.55
C MET A 1217 40.73 -4.19 11.99
N SER A 1218 40.49 -3.30 12.94
CA SER A 1218 40.25 -3.64 14.35
C SER A 1218 39.05 -2.84 14.87
N VAL A 1219 38.25 -3.46 15.74
CA VAL A 1219 37.12 -2.77 16.38
C VAL A 1219 37.68 -1.65 17.27
N SER A 1220 37.17 -0.43 17.12
CA SER A 1220 37.60 0.69 17.96
C SER A 1220 36.95 0.59 19.34
N SER A 1221 37.76 0.62 20.40
CA SER A 1221 37.29 0.58 21.79
C SER A 1221 36.94 1.95 22.35
N SER A 1222 36.99 3.02 21.54
CA SER A 1222 36.96 4.38 22.08
C SER A 1222 36.29 5.46 21.24
N GLY A 1223 35.90 5.17 20.00
CA GLY A 1223 35.14 6.12 19.19
C GLY A 1223 35.90 7.43 18.94
N LEU A 1224 35.17 8.53 18.88
CA LEU A 1224 35.72 9.88 18.76
C LEU A 1224 36.52 10.26 20.02
N LYS A 1225 37.77 10.69 19.82
CA LYS A 1225 38.61 11.26 20.88
C LYS A 1225 38.98 12.68 20.53
N VAL A 1226 38.92 13.56 21.52
CA VAL A 1226 39.50 14.91 21.46
C VAL A 1226 40.48 15.07 22.61
N SER A 1227 41.65 15.64 22.32
CA SER A 1227 42.71 15.89 23.29
C SER A 1227 43.28 17.29 23.12
N ARG A 1228 43.84 17.84 24.20
CA ARG A 1228 44.55 19.11 24.21
C ARG A 1228 46.05 18.84 24.43
N SER A 1229 46.92 19.59 23.76
CA SER A 1229 48.38 19.54 23.95
C SER A 1229 48.84 20.06 25.30
#